data_AF-A0A328U595-F1
#
_entry.id   AF-A0A328U595-F1
#
_cell.length_a   1.000
_cell.length_b   1.000
_cell.length_c   1.000
_cell.angle_alpha   90.00
_cell.angle_beta   90.00
_cell.angle_gamma   90.00
#
_symmetry.space_group_name_H-M   'P 1'
#
loop_
_entity.id
_entity.type
_entity.pdbx_description
1 polymer ?
#
loop_
_entity_poly.entity_id
_entity_poly.type
_entity_poly.pdbx_seq_one_letter_code
_entity_poly.pdbx_strand_id
1 'polypeptide(L)'
;MAHKKIGIITQRQSDFTDILAKTPTIQVQRIPTDEILNYDLDLFDALCILGGTEEVPLVLGAYERIKIEEQIDKGKKLFCEFCGSIADSFMLEPASTRFSRMVVAAKDETIPGLLEGDILDDQCNVHTKPLFANSQAAPLLVSKSFVNAHRHTKLEKADIQETVNWSLWFEKSNVLVAAFRLCNFNRARMAPMAKWHSLMTYILEWICEETVRIDVLEPPYHTVPFDPNKDFRAQLEASVTNAAAWFENADLLKQNGKHGIQEGLGTEIDPNGDQKRLTTVRTDCAGEAALFYYMHFLLTGDPASLERSDNLLTFCFEALQVKSGPFKGMIRWSEFAWGTCYQDDVARVLIPQLLKCLYGNTTEYLDECTQALKFLVDTTGTDGTRVSRTDLIDLDEENMKKLASEPGNLPSAHYNGFYFGALLLGWKLTGKEAFKAAGIKGLETLMSVYPETKREQSETQELCRLILPLAWLYWVTGEHVHRDWLYQVTEDLQKFKHSSGGYLEWDTGYKAACSRTENAECSLLAHNGDPVVDLLYSLNWLPLGFIQAYFVTGDPYFKQLWEEISQFMLTSQIHSGNKLIHGGWTRGFDVELMEVFGIPNDVGWGPWAMESGWTVAEIGTGLMAGLLADELSLHYLNSAS
;
A
#
# COMPACT_ATOMS: atom_id res chain seq x y z
N MET A 1 16.74 -23.26 39.65
CA MET A 1 15.33 -22.84 39.71
C MET A 1 14.54 -23.93 38.98
N ALA A 2 13.38 -24.34 39.49
CA ALA A 2 12.54 -25.28 38.74
C ALA A 2 12.01 -24.55 37.50
N HIS A 3 12.13 -25.16 36.32
CA HIS A 3 11.57 -24.58 35.10
C HIS A 3 10.04 -24.66 35.17
N LYS A 4 9.34 -23.57 34.84
CA LYS A 4 7.87 -23.61 34.73
C LYS A 4 7.47 -24.44 33.52
N LYS A 5 6.54 -25.37 33.69
CA LYS A 5 6.10 -26.27 32.63
C LYS A 5 4.77 -25.81 32.04
N ILE A 6 4.78 -25.39 30.78
CA ILE A 6 3.58 -24.88 30.08
C ILE A 6 3.11 -25.92 29.06
N GLY A 7 1.86 -26.34 29.19
CA GLY A 7 1.21 -27.23 28.21
C GLY A 7 0.55 -26.42 27.10
N ILE A 8 1.00 -26.57 25.87
CA ILE A 8 0.43 -25.85 24.71
C ILE A 8 -0.34 -26.83 23.83
N ILE A 9 -1.66 -26.70 23.85
CA ILE A 9 -2.60 -27.44 23.03
C ILE A 9 -2.69 -26.74 21.67
N THR A 10 -2.09 -27.33 20.66
CA THR A 10 -2.00 -26.77 19.31
C THR A 10 -1.62 -27.83 18.29
N GLN A 11 -2.04 -27.63 17.04
CA GLN A 11 -1.65 -28.50 15.92
C GLN A 11 -0.30 -28.11 15.32
N ARG A 12 0.03 -26.82 15.28
CA ARG A 12 1.23 -26.31 14.61
C ARG A 12 2.05 -25.38 15.49
N GLN A 13 3.27 -25.13 15.03
CA GLN A 13 4.17 -24.14 15.62
C GLN A 13 3.76 -22.73 15.14
N SER A 14 3.80 -21.78 16.06
CA SER A 14 3.44 -20.38 15.88
C SER A 14 4.45 -19.46 16.55
N ASP A 15 4.34 -18.15 16.30
CA ASP A 15 5.18 -17.13 16.95
C ASP A 15 5.08 -17.24 18.48
N PHE A 16 3.88 -17.48 19.00
CA PHE A 16 3.63 -17.72 20.43
C PHE A 16 4.44 -18.90 20.98
N THR A 17 4.43 -20.04 20.29
CA THR A 17 5.20 -21.22 20.71
C THR A 17 6.71 -20.99 20.62
N ASP A 18 7.16 -20.22 19.61
CA ASP A 18 8.56 -19.92 19.39
C ASP A 18 9.14 -19.05 20.51
N ILE A 19 8.38 -18.05 20.97
CA ILE A 19 8.77 -17.20 22.09
C ILE A 19 8.91 -18.03 23.37
N LEU A 20 7.90 -18.85 23.69
CA LEU A 20 7.94 -19.66 24.91
C LEU A 20 9.07 -20.69 24.88
N ALA A 21 9.31 -21.35 23.73
CA ALA A 21 10.40 -22.32 23.59
C ALA A 21 11.79 -21.70 23.71
N LYS A 22 11.94 -20.41 23.37
CA LYS A 22 13.19 -19.64 23.49
C LYS A 22 13.37 -18.98 24.86
N THR A 23 12.38 -19.06 25.76
CA THR A 23 12.46 -18.48 27.10
C THR A 23 13.15 -19.48 28.04
N PRO A 24 14.38 -19.21 28.54
CA PRO A 24 15.22 -20.22 29.18
C PRO A 24 14.65 -20.87 30.45
N THR A 25 13.77 -20.16 31.15
CA THR A 25 13.13 -20.60 32.40
C THR A 25 11.86 -21.41 32.18
N ILE A 26 11.37 -21.51 30.94
CA ILE A 26 10.13 -22.17 30.57
C ILE A 26 10.42 -23.50 29.87
N GLN A 27 9.75 -24.56 30.32
CA GLN A 27 9.68 -25.84 29.62
C GLN A 27 8.33 -25.95 28.90
N VAL A 28 8.35 -25.95 27.58
CA VAL A 28 7.15 -26.10 26.75
C VAL A 28 6.90 -27.58 26.43
N GLN A 29 5.65 -28.03 26.61
CA GLN A 29 5.16 -29.29 26.07
C GLN A 29 4.04 -29.01 25.08
N ARG A 30 4.28 -29.29 23.79
CA ARG A 30 3.22 -29.28 22.79
C ARG A 30 2.33 -30.51 22.95
N ILE A 31 1.02 -30.31 22.92
CA ILE A 31 -0.02 -31.33 23.04
C ILE A 31 -0.88 -31.24 21.78
N PRO A 32 -0.86 -32.25 20.89
CA PRO A 32 -1.78 -32.28 19.74
C PRO A 32 -3.24 -32.24 20.22
N THR A 33 -4.12 -31.55 19.48
CA THR A 33 -5.48 -31.29 19.96
C THR A 33 -6.33 -32.55 20.08
N ASP A 34 -5.98 -33.60 19.34
CA ASP A 34 -6.58 -34.93 19.36
C ASP A 34 -5.96 -35.89 20.40
N GLU A 35 -4.89 -35.48 21.09
CA GLU A 35 -4.19 -36.30 22.06
C GLU A 35 -4.33 -35.82 23.51
N ILE A 36 -5.14 -34.79 23.79
CA ILE A 36 -5.28 -34.17 25.13
C ILE A 36 -5.56 -35.20 26.23
N LEU A 37 -6.33 -36.25 25.93
CA LEU A 37 -6.66 -37.31 26.88
C LEU A 37 -5.44 -38.13 27.32
N ASN A 38 -4.37 -38.19 26.51
CA ASN A 38 -3.16 -38.96 26.78
C ASN A 38 -2.19 -38.27 27.75
N TYR A 39 -2.38 -36.98 28.05
CA TYR A 39 -1.46 -36.19 28.88
C TYR A 39 -2.02 -35.94 30.27
N ASP A 40 -1.22 -36.11 31.32
CA ASP A 40 -1.61 -35.65 32.65
C ASP A 40 -1.47 -34.12 32.74
N LEU A 41 -2.61 -33.42 32.74
CA LEU A 41 -2.62 -31.96 32.75
C LEU A 41 -2.24 -31.38 34.11
N ASP A 42 -2.25 -32.17 35.20
CA ASP A 42 -1.83 -31.72 36.53
C ASP A 42 -0.31 -31.43 36.59
N LEU A 43 0.47 -31.96 35.64
CA LEU A 43 1.92 -31.77 35.56
C LEU A 43 2.36 -30.39 35.01
N PHE A 44 1.43 -29.57 34.53
CA PHE A 44 1.71 -28.25 33.97
C PHE A 44 1.33 -27.14 34.94
N ASP A 45 2.11 -26.07 35.00
CA ASP A 45 1.81 -24.89 35.82
C ASP A 45 0.71 -24.03 35.18
N ALA A 46 0.66 -24.00 33.84
CA ALA A 46 -0.38 -23.31 33.08
C ALA A 46 -0.60 -23.97 31.71
N LEU A 47 -1.71 -23.62 31.07
CA LEU A 47 -2.13 -24.16 29.77
C LEU A 47 -2.36 -23.04 28.75
N CYS A 48 -2.04 -23.32 27.50
CA CYS A 48 -2.39 -22.48 26.36
C CYS A 48 -3.15 -23.32 25.33
N ILE A 49 -4.26 -22.82 24.79
CA ILE A 49 -4.97 -23.40 23.65
C ILE A 49 -4.82 -22.44 22.49
N LEU A 50 -4.04 -22.82 21.48
CA LEU A 50 -3.76 -21.99 20.31
C LEU A 50 -4.58 -22.49 19.11
N GLY A 51 -5.87 -22.16 19.09
CA GLY A 51 -6.75 -22.52 17.97
C GLY A 51 -6.40 -21.80 16.68
N GLY A 52 -5.70 -20.66 16.75
CA GLY A 52 -5.38 -19.81 15.61
C GLY A 52 -4.36 -20.42 14.63
N THR A 53 -3.81 -21.60 14.92
CA THR A 53 -2.97 -22.32 13.96
C THR A 53 -3.76 -23.01 12.84
N GLU A 54 -5.08 -23.10 12.97
CA GLU A 54 -5.98 -23.69 11.98
C GLU A 54 -6.98 -22.65 11.44
N GLU A 55 -7.66 -22.98 10.34
CA GLU A 55 -8.62 -22.08 9.66
C GLU A 55 -9.96 -21.99 10.39
N VAL A 56 -10.36 -23.06 11.09
CA VAL A 56 -11.63 -23.14 11.82
C VAL A 56 -11.38 -23.06 13.33
N PRO A 57 -12.27 -22.40 14.10
CA PRO A 57 -12.12 -22.29 15.54
C PRO A 57 -12.06 -23.68 16.20
N LEU A 58 -11.15 -23.85 17.15
CA LEU A 58 -11.01 -25.14 17.85
C LEU A 58 -12.24 -25.40 18.72
N VAL A 59 -12.87 -26.55 18.52
CA VAL A 59 -13.93 -27.07 19.40
C VAL A 59 -13.43 -28.34 20.07
N LEU A 60 -13.27 -28.29 21.40
CA LEU A 60 -12.88 -29.45 22.18
C LEU A 60 -14.01 -30.48 22.23
N GLY A 61 -13.67 -31.77 22.06
CA GLY A 61 -14.60 -32.85 22.35
C GLY A 61 -15.00 -32.87 23.83
N ALA A 62 -16.12 -33.54 24.15
CA ALA A 62 -16.70 -33.46 25.49
C ALA A 62 -15.75 -33.96 26.60
N TYR A 63 -14.98 -35.02 26.34
CA TYR A 63 -14.04 -35.57 27.32
C TYR A 63 -12.80 -34.70 27.49
N GLU A 64 -12.27 -34.17 26.39
CA GLU A 64 -11.17 -33.19 26.41
C GLU A 64 -11.60 -31.94 27.16
N ARG A 65 -12.83 -31.48 26.91
CA ARG A 65 -13.40 -30.30 27.56
C ARG A 65 -13.53 -30.48 29.07
N ILE A 66 -14.07 -31.62 29.54
CA ILE A 66 -14.13 -31.94 30.97
C ILE A 66 -12.74 -31.81 31.61
N LYS A 67 -11.74 -32.40 30.98
CA LYS A 67 -10.37 -32.39 31.50
C LYS A 67 -9.77 -30.98 31.58
N ILE A 68 -10.11 -30.09 30.66
CA ILE A 68 -9.67 -28.69 30.68
C ILE A 68 -10.41 -27.88 31.74
N GLU A 69 -11.74 -28.02 31.82
CA GLU A 69 -12.56 -27.33 32.83
C GLU A 69 -12.17 -27.71 34.26
N GLU A 70 -11.84 -28.98 34.51
CA GLU A 70 -11.30 -29.41 35.81
C GLU A 70 -10.02 -28.66 36.21
N GLN A 71 -9.16 -28.31 35.24
CA GLN A 71 -7.95 -27.52 35.49
C GLN A 71 -8.27 -26.05 35.75
N ILE A 72 -9.24 -25.49 35.02
CA ILE A 72 -9.76 -24.14 35.26
C ILE A 72 -10.31 -24.04 36.68
N ASP A 73 -11.10 -25.02 37.13
CA ASP A 73 -11.70 -25.05 38.46
C ASP A 73 -10.67 -25.23 39.58
N LYS A 74 -9.53 -25.87 39.29
CA LYS A 74 -8.35 -25.92 40.18
C LYS A 74 -7.60 -24.58 40.25
N GLY A 75 -8.02 -23.56 39.49
CA GLY A 75 -7.39 -22.23 39.44
C GLY A 75 -6.19 -22.16 38.48
N LYS A 76 -5.97 -23.17 37.63
CA LYS A 76 -4.87 -23.17 36.65
C LYS A 76 -5.07 -22.04 35.65
N LYS A 77 -4.00 -21.30 35.34
CA LYS A 77 -4.07 -20.26 34.31
C LYS A 77 -4.21 -20.89 32.93
N LEU A 78 -5.14 -20.36 32.16
CA LEU A 78 -5.44 -20.77 30.80
C LEU A 78 -5.51 -19.54 29.89
N PHE A 79 -4.68 -19.53 28.85
CA PHE A 79 -4.89 -18.66 27.68
C PHE A 79 -5.54 -19.49 26.56
N CYS A 80 -6.66 -19.06 26.00
CA CYS A 80 -7.26 -19.67 24.80
C CYS A 80 -7.45 -18.59 23.73
N GLU A 81 -7.11 -18.93 22.50
CA GLU A 81 -7.40 -18.11 21.34
C GLU A 81 -8.14 -18.90 20.26
N PHE A 82 -9.02 -18.23 19.51
CA PHE A 82 -9.74 -18.79 18.37
C PHE A 82 -10.38 -20.17 18.66
N CYS A 83 -11.02 -20.29 19.83
CA CYS A 83 -11.77 -21.48 20.24
C CYS A 83 -13.28 -21.22 20.04
N GLY A 84 -14.04 -22.21 19.57
CA GLY A 84 -15.49 -22.08 19.40
C GLY A 84 -16.26 -22.02 20.73
N SER A 85 -15.69 -22.58 21.80
CA SER A 85 -16.19 -22.40 23.18
C SER A 85 -15.12 -22.75 24.22
N ILE A 86 -15.17 -22.05 25.36
CA ILE A 86 -14.35 -22.32 26.56
C ILE A 86 -15.01 -21.68 27.78
N ALA A 87 -14.95 -22.30 28.96
CA ALA A 87 -15.73 -21.91 30.13
C ALA A 87 -17.22 -21.66 29.76
N ASP A 88 -17.79 -20.54 30.20
CA ASP A 88 -19.18 -20.18 29.94
C ASP A 88 -19.36 -19.45 28.58
N SER A 89 -18.26 -19.17 27.88
CA SER A 89 -18.26 -18.49 26.59
C SER A 89 -18.41 -19.45 25.41
N PHE A 90 -19.24 -19.07 24.44
CA PHE A 90 -19.28 -19.68 23.11
C PHE A 90 -19.39 -18.63 22.01
N MET A 91 -18.82 -18.96 20.86
CA MET A 91 -18.63 -18.02 19.76
C MET A 91 -19.57 -18.30 18.59
N LEU A 92 -19.92 -17.25 17.86
CA LEU A 92 -20.54 -17.33 16.56
C LEU A 92 -19.53 -17.74 15.48
N GLU A 93 -20.06 -18.00 14.28
CA GLU A 93 -19.24 -18.31 13.10
C GLU A 93 -18.16 -17.25 12.87
N PRO A 94 -16.94 -17.67 12.46
CA PRO A 94 -15.84 -16.76 12.17
C PRO A 94 -16.18 -15.83 11.00
N ALA A 95 -15.76 -14.58 11.09
CA ALA A 95 -15.86 -13.58 10.04
C ALA A 95 -14.51 -12.88 9.84
N SER A 96 -14.24 -12.42 8.62
CA SER A 96 -13.06 -11.61 8.35
C SER A 96 -13.13 -10.29 9.12
N THR A 97 -11.97 -9.81 9.59
CA THR A 97 -11.81 -8.47 10.16
C THR A 97 -11.52 -7.42 9.09
N ARG A 98 -11.63 -7.78 7.80
CA ARG A 98 -11.58 -6.81 6.71
C ARG A 98 -12.57 -5.67 6.98
N PHE A 99 -12.08 -4.44 7.07
CA PHE A 99 -12.81 -3.22 7.48
C PHE A 99 -13.18 -3.12 8.96
N SER A 100 -12.58 -3.91 9.83
CA SER A 100 -12.67 -3.75 11.29
C SER A 100 -11.28 -3.62 11.88
N ARG A 101 -11.16 -2.88 12.98
CA ARG A 101 -9.90 -2.64 13.68
C ARG A 101 -10.07 -2.96 15.15
N MET A 102 -9.03 -3.45 15.80
CA MET A 102 -9.04 -3.69 17.24
C MET A 102 -8.75 -2.37 17.95
N VAL A 103 -9.49 -2.11 19.02
CA VAL A 103 -9.35 -0.92 19.85
C VAL A 103 -9.19 -1.34 21.29
N VAL A 104 -8.22 -0.75 21.98
CA VAL A 104 -7.94 -1.02 23.39
C VAL A 104 -9.09 -0.49 24.25
N ALA A 105 -9.78 -1.41 24.93
CA ALA A 105 -10.83 -1.11 25.90
C ALA A 105 -10.37 -1.22 27.36
N ALA A 106 -9.18 -1.80 27.57
CA ALA A 106 -8.53 -1.81 28.86
C ALA A 106 -8.30 -0.38 29.34
N LYS A 107 -8.64 -0.13 30.62
CA LYS A 107 -8.37 1.17 31.24
C LYS A 107 -6.87 1.43 31.28
N ASP A 108 -6.50 2.70 31.25
CA ASP A 108 -5.11 3.16 31.36
C ASP A 108 -4.36 2.41 32.48
N GLU A 109 -3.09 2.09 32.21
CA GLU A 109 -2.17 1.35 33.09
C GLU A 109 -2.43 -0.18 33.23
N THR A 110 -3.52 -0.72 32.69
CA THR A 110 -3.79 -2.18 32.77
C THR A 110 -2.76 -2.99 31.97
N ILE A 111 -2.45 -2.54 30.75
CA ILE A 111 -1.47 -3.17 29.87
C ILE A 111 -0.36 -2.13 29.62
N PRO A 112 0.87 -2.35 30.13
CA PRO A 112 1.96 -1.40 29.93
C PRO A 112 2.18 -1.09 28.44
N GLY A 113 2.26 0.20 28.09
CA GLY A 113 2.47 0.65 26.71
C GLY A 113 1.20 0.80 25.86
N LEU A 114 0.02 0.49 26.39
CA LEU A 114 -1.27 0.70 25.73
C LEU A 114 -2.17 1.65 26.53
N LEU A 115 -2.89 2.51 25.82
CA LEU A 115 -3.88 3.44 26.35
C LEU A 115 -5.28 3.09 25.85
N GLU A 116 -6.32 3.39 26.64
CA GLU A 116 -7.70 3.23 26.19
C GLU A 116 -7.92 4.01 24.88
N GLY A 117 -8.48 3.35 23.86
CA GLY A 117 -8.73 3.92 22.54
C GLY A 117 -7.58 3.74 21.53
N ASP A 118 -6.44 3.19 21.93
CA ASP A 118 -5.37 2.84 20.99
C ASP A 118 -5.85 1.84 19.95
N ILE A 119 -5.47 2.07 18.68
CA ILE A 119 -5.83 1.18 17.57
C ILE A 119 -4.71 0.17 17.31
N LEU A 120 -5.12 -1.07 17.06
CA LEU A 120 -4.31 -2.25 16.78
C LEU A 120 -4.87 -2.94 15.53
N ASP A 121 -4.14 -2.86 14.41
CA ASP A 121 -4.49 -3.51 13.16
C ASP A 121 -3.98 -4.96 13.11
N ASP A 122 -4.91 -5.86 12.79
CA ASP A 122 -4.66 -7.30 12.69
C ASP A 122 -4.47 -7.80 11.24
N GLN A 123 -4.39 -6.86 10.29
CA GLN A 123 -4.10 -7.06 8.86
C GLN A 123 -5.07 -7.93 8.04
N CYS A 124 -6.36 -7.96 8.40
CA CYS A 124 -7.40 -8.81 7.78
C CYS A 124 -7.44 -10.24 8.34
N ASN A 125 -7.34 -10.33 9.66
CA ASN A 125 -7.52 -11.55 10.42
C ASN A 125 -8.95 -12.12 10.35
N VAL A 126 -9.22 -13.10 11.21
CA VAL A 126 -10.51 -13.74 11.41
C VAL A 126 -10.90 -13.59 12.87
N HIS A 127 -12.10 -13.05 13.11
CA HIS A 127 -12.69 -12.86 14.43
C HIS A 127 -13.93 -13.73 14.56
N THR A 128 -14.04 -14.41 15.70
CA THR A 128 -15.24 -15.10 16.17
C THR A 128 -15.95 -14.19 17.15
N LYS A 129 -17.27 -14.05 17.06
CA LYS A 129 -18.00 -13.09 17.91
C LYS A 129 -18.55 -13.79 19.15
N PRO A 130 -18.21 -13.38 20.38
CA PRO A 130 -18.74 -14.02 21.58
C PRO A 130 -20.23 -13.69 21.73
N LEU A 131 -21.09 -14.71 21.85
CA LEU A 131 -22.53 -14.47 22.04
C LEU A 131 -22.85 -14.11 23.48
N PHE A 132 -22.14 -14.72 24.43
CA PHE A 132 -22.23 -14.42 25.86
C PHE A 132 -20.84 -14.45 26.46
N ALA A 133 -20.64 -13.61 27.47
CA ALA A 133 -19.49 -13.65 28.37
C ALA A 133 -20.00 -13.60 29.81
N ASN A 134 -19.15 -13.96 30.76
CA ASN A 134 -19.46 -13.82 32.18
C ASN A 134 -19.91 -12.39 32.52
N SER A 135 -21.01 -12.25 33.26
CA SER A 135 -21.58 -10.96 33.68
C SER A 135 -20.62 -10.02 34.45
N GLN A 136 -19.51 -10.54 34.97
CA GLN A 136 -18.49 -9.76 35.68
C GLN A 136 -17.23 -9.47 34.84
N ALA A 137 -17.16 -9.99 33.61
CA ALA A 137 -16.04 -9.77 32.72
C ALA A 137 -16.05 -8.36 32.12
N ALA A 138 -14.88 -7.90 31.69
CA ALA A 138 -14.70 -6.68 30.90
C ALA A 138 -13.68 -6.92 29.80
N PRO A 139 -13.85 -6.31 28.61
CA PRO A 139 -12.92 -6.49 27.50
C PRO A 139 -11.63 -5.70 27.74
N LEU A 140 -10.52 -6.30 27.34
CA LEU A 140 -9.24 -5.63 27.15
C LEU A 140 -9.14 -5.03 25.74
N LEU A 141 -9.70 -5.73 24.74
CA LEU A 141 -9.80 -5.27 23.35
C LEU A 141 -11.22 -5.48 22.84
N VAL A 142 -11.67 -4.55 21.99
CA VAL A 142 -12.91 -4.66 21.22
C VAL A 142 -12.62 -4.48 19.73
N SER A 143 -13.44 -5.08 18.88
CA SER A 143 -13.42 -4.90 17.42
C SER A 143 -14.46 -3.86 17.03
N LYS A 144 -14.09 -2.92 16.16
CA LYS A 144 -14.97 -1.88 15.64
C LYS A 144 -14.83 -1.78 14.13
N SER A 145 -15.97 -1.78 13.42
CA SER A 145 -16.01 -1.66 11.97
C SER A 145 -15.84 -0.20 11.52
N PHE A 146 -15.20 0.00 10.37
CA PHE A 146 -15.01 1.27 9.67
C PHE A 146 -14.45 2.41 10.55
N VAL A 147 -13.46 2.09 11.41
CA VAL A 147 -12.81 3.10 12.25
C VAL A 147 -12.00 4.06 11.38
N ASN A 148 -12.55 5.26 11.17
CA ASN A 148 -11.91 6.37 10.49
C ASN A 148 -11.07 7.22 11.45
N ALA A 149 -9.94 6.67 11.90
CA ALA A 149 -8.97 7.33 12.77
C ALA A 149 -7.59 6.73 12.50
N HIS A 150 -6.49 7.47 12.72
CA HIS A 150 -5.16 6.93 12.42
C HIS A 150 -4.67 5.96 13.50
N ARG A 151 -4.35 6.47 14.70
CA ARG A 151 -3.76 5.68 15.82
C ARG A 151 -4.65 5.52 17.04
N HIS A 152 -5.65 6.38 17.22
CA HIS A 152 -6.47 6.45 18.43
C HIS A 152 -7.91 6.81 18.08
N THR A 153 -8.87 6.15 18.72
CA THR A 153 -10.29 6.45 18.60
C THR A 153 -10.99 6.38 19.96
N LYS A 154 -12.10 7.08 20.10
CA LYS A 154 -12.91 7.00 21.32
C LYS A 154 -13.80 5.75 21.28
N LEU A 155 -13.90 5.11 22.44
CA LEU A 155 -14.86 4.03 22.68
C LEU A 155 -16.15 4.59 23.26
N GLU A 156 -17.26 4.19 22.66
CA GLU A 156 -18.58 4.44 23.19
C GLU A 156 -18.97 3.34 24.19
N LYS A 157 -19.92 3.61 25.08
CA LYS A 157 -20.38 2.60 26.06
C LYS A 157 -20.88 1.31 25.39
N ALA A 158 -21.53 1.44 24.24
CA ALA A 158 -22.03 0.29 23.47
C ALA A 158 -20.88 -0.58 22.94
N ASP A 159 -19.77 0.02 22.50
CA ASP A 159 -18.58 -0.70 22.02
C ASP A 159 -18.05 -1.68 23.10
N ILE A 160 -18.14 -1.28 24.38
CA ILE A 160 -17.65 -2.05 25.53
C ILE A 160 -18.72 -3.01 26.09
N GLN A 161 -19.99 -2.65 26.05
CA GLN A 161 -21.06 -3.44 26.68
C GLN A 161 -21.55 -4.61 25.82
N GLU A 162 -21.47 -4.48 24.49
CA GLU A 162 -21.91 -5.52 23.58
C GLU A 162 -20.81 -6.60 23.44
N THR A 163 -21.07 -7.78 24.02
CA THR A 163 -20.10 -8.89 24.04
C THR A 163 -19.67 -9.33 22.64
N VAL A 164 -20.52 -9.16 21.63
CA VAL A 164 -20.21 -9.47 20.23
C VAL A 164 -19.05 -8.65 19.67
N ASN A 165 -18.72 -7.52 20.29
CA ASN A 165 -17.59 -6.67 19.92
C ASN A 165 -16.31 -7.07 20.65
N TRP A 166 -16.35 -7.97 21.64
CA TRP A 166 -15.16 -8.28 22.43
C TRP A 166 -14.18 -9.16 21.64
N SER A 167 -12.90 -8.81 21.74
CA SER A 167 -11.82 -9.50 21.04
C SER A 167 -10.83 -10.16 21.99
N LEU A 168 -10.61 -9.58 23.17
CA LEU A 168 -9.75 -10.14 24.21
C LEU A 168 -10.34 -9.78 25.59
N TRP A 169 -10.56 -10.75 26.47
CA TRP A 169 -11.10 -10.50 27.82
C TRP A 169 -10.76 -11.62 28.81
N PHE A 170 -10.85 -11.31 30.10
CA PHE A 170 -10.83 -12.33 31.15
C PHE A 170 -12.23 -12.89 31.36
N GLU A 171 -12.45 -14.14 30.98
CA GLU A 171 -13.71 -14.85 31.23
C GLU A 171 -13.84 -15.28 32.71
N LYS A 172 -12.70 -15.65 33.28
CA LYS A 172 -12.46 -15.84 34.72
C LYS A 172 -11.12 -15.20 35.06
N SER A 173 -10.82 -14.99 36.35
CA SER A 173 -9.52 -14.40 36.76
C SER A 173 -8.29 -15.21 36.31
N ASN A 174 -8.47 -16.50 36.05
CA ASN A 174 -7.46 -17.42 35.55
C ASN A 174 -7.66 -17.85 34.08
N VAL A 175 -8.64 -17.29 33.36
CA VAL A 175 -8.94 -17.66 31.96
C VAL A 175 -9.00 -16.40 31.09
N LEU A 176 -8.00 -16.25 30.22
CA LEU A 176 -7.92 -15.17 29.24
C LEU A 176 -8.30 -15.73 27.86
N VAL A 177 -9.25 -15.08 27.19
CA VAL A 177 -9.81 -15.53 25.91
C VAL A 177 -9.57 -14.47 24.84
N ALA A 178 -8.98 -14.87 23.71
CA ALA A 178 -8.92 -14.09 22.49
C ALA A 178 -9.85 -14.70 21.43
N ALA A 179 -10.77 -13.91 20.89
CA ALA A 179 -11.74 -14.40 19.93
C ALA A 179 -11.25 -14.32 18.46
N PHE A 180 -9.96 -14.10 18.24
CA PHE A 180 -9.31 -14.00 16.93
C PHE A 180 -8.00 -14.78 16.92
N ARG A 181 -7.34 -14.91 15.77
CA ARG A 181 -6.10 -15.69 15.62
C ARG A 181 -4.90 -14.81 15.98
N LEU A 182 -4.38 -14.94 17.20
CA LEU A 182 -3.32 -14.07 17.74
C LEU A 182 -1.93 -14.73 17.71
N CYS A 183 -1.83 -16.05 17.67
CA CYS A 183 -0.59 -16.77 17.89
C CYS A 183 0.52 -16.49 16.86
N ASN A 184 0.17 -15.93 15.71
CA ASN A 184 1.06 -15.58 14.61
C ASN A 184 1.11 -14.06 14.37
N PHE A 185 0.99 -13.25 15.43
CA PHE A 185 0.97 -11.79 15.32
C PHE A 185 2.17 -11.20 14.54
N ASN A 186 3.35 -11.82 14.64
CA ASN A 186 4.57 -11.35 13.96
C ASN A 186 4.55 -11.73 12.47
N ARG A 187 4.21 -13.00 12.15
CA ARG A 187 4.06 -13.47 10.76
C ARG A 187 2.94 -12.73 10.02
N ALA A 188 1.83 -12.47 10.70
CA ALA A 188 0.68 -11.73 10.18
C ALA A 188 0.94 -10.21 10.06
N ARG A 189 2.14 -9.72 10.45
CA ARG A 189 2.54 -8.30 10.34
C ARG A 189 1.56 -7.34 11.01
N MET A 190 1.04 -7.74 12.17
CA MET A 190 0.14 -6.89 12.95
C MET A 190 0.83 -5.57 13.32
N ALA A 191 0.11 -4.46 13.21
CA ALA A 191 0.65 -3.10 13.39
C ALA A 191 -0.25 -2.25 14.32
N PRO A 192 0.28 -1.26 15.05
CA PRO A 192 1.68 -0.92 15.24
C PRO A 192 2.48 -2.02 15.94
N MET A 193 3.69 -2.34 15.45
CA MET A 193 4.47 -3.48 15.96
C MET A 193 4.74 -3.36 17.47
N ALA A 194 5.14 -2.16 17.93
CA ALA A 194 5.45 -1.91 19.34
C ALA A 194 4.23 -2.13 20.26
N LYS A 195 3.03 -1.77 19.80
CA LYS A 195 1.80 -1.93 20.57
C LYS A 195 1.38 -3.40 20.64
N TRP A 196 1.47 -4.13 19.54
CA TRP A 196 1.25 -5.59 19.53
C TRP A 196 2.28 -6.33 20.39
N HIS A 197 3.55 -5.95 20.35
CA HIS A 197 4.57 -6.51 21.24
C HIS A 197 4.22 -6.27 22.72
N SER A 198 3.76 -5.06 23.06
CA SER A 198 3.34 -4.74 24.43
C SER A 198 2.17 -5.63 24.91
N LEU A 199 1.17 -5.82 24.05
CA LEU A 199 0.06 -6.73 24.33
C LEU A 199 0.53 -8.18 24.51
N MET A 200 1.36 -8.67 23.60
CA MET A 200 1.86 -10.03 23.65
C MET A 200 2.74 -10.27 24.88
N THR A 201 3.55 -9.29 25.28
CA THR A 201 4.36 -9.38 26.49
C THR A 201 3.44 -9.52 27.69
N TYR A 202 2.40 -8.70 27.79
CA TYR A 202 1.43 -8.80 28.87
C TYR A 202 0.75 -10.18 28.95
N ILE A 203 0.33 -10.75 27.82
CA ILE A 203 -0.30 -12.08 27.78
C ILE A 203 0.68 -13.17 28.21
N LEU A 204 1.90 -13.14 27.70
CA LEU A 204 2.94 -14.13 27.97
C LEU A 204 3.44 -14.04 29.43
N GLU A 205 3.65 -12.84 29.95
CA GLU A 205 4.03 -12.64 31.36
C GLU A 205 2.87 -13.01 32.30
N TRP A 206 1.61 -12.81 31.91
CA TRP A 206 0.47 -13.24 32.71
C TRP A 206 0.40 -14.77 32.83
N ILE A 207 0.59 -15.50 31.72
CA ILE A 207 0.51 -16.97 31.71
C ILE A 207 1.74 -17.62 32.35
N CYS A 208 2.93 -17.03 32.16
CA CYS A 208 4.18 -17.56 32.70
C CYS A 208 4.51 -17.04 34.09
N GLU A 209 3.92 -15.91 34.52
CA GLU A 209 4.22 -15.20 35.79
C GLU A 209 5.72 -14.91 35.99
N GLU A 210 6.39 -14.61 34.89
CA GLU A 210 7.77 -14.18 34.84
C GLU A 210 7.98 -13.32 33.59
N THR A 211 9.08 -12.60 33.53
CA THR A 211 9.40 -11.74 32.38
C THR A 211 9.68 -12.57 31.14
N VAL A 212 9.02 -12.22 30.02
CA VAL A 212 9.18 -12.89 28.73
C VAL A 212 9.72 -11.92 27.69
N ARG A 213 10.72 -12.36 26.93
CA ARG A 213 11.38 -11.56 25.89
C ARG A 213 10.79 -11.88 24.52
N ILE A 214 10.11 -10.91 23.91
CA ILE A 214 9.49 -11.05 22.58
C ILE A 214 10.47 -10.78 21.44
N ASP A 215 11.50 -9.99 21.70
CA ASP A 215 12.57 -9.67 20.75
C ASP A 215 13.47 -10.87 20.37
N VAL A 216 13.09 -12.08 20.79
CA VAL A 216 13.63 -13.35 20.30
C VAL A 216 13.09 -13.73 18.91
N LEU A 217 12.06 -13.03 18.42
CA LEU A 217 11.58 -13.11 17.05
C LEU A 217 12.22 -12.01 16.20
N GLU A 218 12.66 -12.38 15.01
CA GLU A 218 13.06 -11.39 14.02
C GLU A 218 11.81 -10.65 13.53
N PRO A 219 11.86 -9.31 13.42
CA PRO A 219 10.78 -8.54 12.82
C PRO A 219 10.45 -9.04 11.40
N PRO A 220 9.17 -9.05 11.00
CA PRO A 220 8.79 -9.53 9.67
C PRO A 220 9.35 -8.64 8.57
N TYR A 221 9.64 -7.38 8.89
CA TYR A 221 10.39 -6.44 8.08
C TYR A 221 10.97 -5.33 8.97
N HIS A 222 11.85 -4.53 8.39
CA HIS A 222 12.31 -3.26 8.96
C HIS A 222 12.64 -2.27 7.85
N THR A 223 12.81 -1.01 8.22
CA THR A 223 13.33 0.06 7.37
C THR A 223 14.77 0.38 7.73
N VAL A 224 15.56 0.84 6.77
CA VAL A 224 16.94 1.27 7.01
C VAL A 224 17.03 2.78 6.76
N PRO A 225 17.28 3.61 7.80
CA PRO A 225 17.41 5.04 7.59
C PRO A 225 18.55 5.40 6.65
N PHE A 226 18.33 6.44 5.84
CA PHE A 226 19.39 7.06 5.05
C PHE A 226 20.56 7.48 5.97
N ASP A 227 21.79 7.12 5.58
CA ASP A 227 23.00 7.47 6.31
C ASP A 227 23.78 8.57 5.57
N PRO A 228 23.81 9.81 6.10
CA PRO A 228 24.52 10.92 5.45
C PRO A 228 26.04 10.76 5.45
N ASN A 229 26.58 9.79 6.19
CA ASN A 229 28.02 9.50 6.21
C ASN A 229 28.45 8.46 5.16
N LYS A 230 27.48 7.83 4.48
CA LYS A 230 27.72 6.90 3.38
C LYS A 230 27.53 7.60 2.04
N ASP A 231 28.14 7.05 1.01
CA ASP A 231 27.97 7.55 -0.35
C ASP A 231 26.49 7.48 -0.78
N PHE A 232 25.93 8.62 -1.18
CA PHE A 232 24.51 8.72 -1.53
C PHE A 232 24.19 7.90 -2.79
N ARG A 233 25.08 7.95 -3.80
CA ARG A 233 24.91 7.20 -5.04
C ARG A 233 24.89 5.69 -4.80
N ALA A 234 25.80 5.16 -4.00
CA ALA A 234 25.85 3.75 -3.65
C ALA A 234 24.59 3.27 -2.91
N GLN A 235 24.04 4.10 -2.02
CA GLN A 235 22.78 3.79 -1.34
C GLN A 235 21.59 3.75 -2.31
N LEU A 236 21.53 4.68 -3.27
CA LEU A 236 20.55 4.66 -4.36
C LEU A 236 20.66 3.43 -5.26
N GLU A 237 21.87 3.10 -5.71
CA GLU A 237 22.12 1.91 -6.54
C GLU A 237 21.72 0.62 -5.82
N ALA A 238 21.97 0.53 -4.50
CA ALA A 238 21.52 -0.60 -3.69
C ALA A 238 19.99 -0.68 -3.61
N SER A 239 19.31 0.45 -3.42
CA SER A 239 17.83 0.47 -3.36
C SER A 239 17.20 0.10 -4.70
N VAL A 240 17.74 0.61 -5.81
CA VAL A 240 17.32 0.22 -7.17
C VAL A 240 17.55 -1.27 -7.41
N THR A 241 18.69 -1.81 -6.97
CA THR A 241 18.98 -3.25 -7.08
C THR A 241 17.95 -4.08 -6.33
N ASN A 242 17.56 -3.67 -5.12
CA ASN A 242 16.54 -4.36 -4.34
C ASN A 242 15.16 -4.28 -5.01
N ALA A 243 14.79 -3.13 -5.56
CA ALA A 243 13.53 -2.94 -6.30
C ALA A 243 13.49 -3.80 -7.57
N ALA A 244 14.59 -3.88 -8.32
CA ALA A 244 14.69 -4.75 -9.50
C ALA A 244 14.59 -6.23 -9.11
N ALA A 245 15.24 -6.64 -8.02
CA ALA A 245 15.15 -8.00 -7.50
C ALA A 245 13.74 -8.36 -7.01
N TRP A 246 12.97 -7.39 -6.51
CA TRP A 246 11.60 -7.60 -6.04
C TRP A 246 10.69 -8.14 -7.15
N PHE A 247 10.74 -7.59 -8.37
CA PHE A 247 9.92 -8.07 -9.50
C PHE A 247 10.12 -9.57 -9.79
N GLU A 248 11.37 -10.04 -9.70
CA GLU A 248 11.72 -11.46 -9.91
C GLU A 248 11.33 -12.31 -8.70
N ASN A 249 11.65 -11.85 -7.50
CA ASN A 249 11.39 -12.57 -6.25
C ASN A 249 9.88 -12.74 -5.98
N ALA A 250 9.08 -11.74 -6.35
CA ALA A 250 7.64 -11.77 -6.26
C ALA A 250 7.00 -12.54 -7.42
N ASP A 251 7.73 -12.94 -8.47
CA ASP A 251 7.24 -13.69 -9.63
C ASP A 251 6.05 -13.01 -10.33
N LEU A 252 6.20 -11.72 -10.63
CA LEU A 252 5.10 -10.89 -11.17
C LEU A 252 5.03 -10.91 -12.70
N LEU A 253 6.17 -11.09 -13.38
CA LEU A 253 6.25 -11.05 -14.83
C LEU A 253 5.66 -12.33 -15.46
N LYS A 254 4.61 -12.18 -16.28
CA LYS A 254 4.06 -13.30 -17.04
C LYS A 254 4.90 -13.56 -18.29
N GLN A 255 5.60 -14.69 -18.29
CA GLN A 255 6.45 -15.13 -19.42
C GLN A 255 7.45 -14.04 -19.88
N ASN A 256 8.24 -13.52 -18.93
CA ASN A 256 9.22 -12.46 -19.19
C ASN A 256 8.59 -11.18 -19.78
N GLY A 257 7.35 -10.86 -19.39
CA GLY A 257 6.61 -9.66 -19.81
C GLY A 257 5.76 -9.81 -21.07
N LYS A 258 5.86 -10.93 -21.80
CA LYS A 258 5.12 -11.13 -23.07
C LYS A 258 3.60 -11.15 -22.90
N HIS A 259 3.12 -11.46 -21.69
CA HIS A 259 1.72 -11.44 -21.33
C HIS A 259 1.42 -10.42 -20.22
N GLY A 260 2.22 -9.37 -20.16
CA GLY A 260 2.14 -8.32 -19.14
C GLY A 260 2.74 -8.74 -17.80
N ILE A 261 2.31 -8.03 -16.76
CA ILE A 261 2.78 -8.16 -15.38
C ILE A 261 1.58 -8.16 -14.44
N GLN A 262 1.67 -8.93 -13.35
CA GLN A 262 0.68 -8.90 -12.28
C GLN A 262 0.69 -7.53 -11.59
N GLU A 263 -0.49 -7.06 -11.17
CA GLU A 263 -0.67 -5.80 -10.45
C GLU A 263 0.19 -5.71 -9.19
N GLY A 264 0.35 -6.80 -8.41
CA GLY A 264 1.27 -6.83 -7.28
C GLY A 264 0.74 -7.60 -6.08
N LEU A 265 0.93 -7.06 -4.88
CA LEU A 265 0.40 -7.63 -3.63
C LEU A 265 -0.72 -6.75 -3.06
N GLY A 266 -1.77 -7.41 -2.57
CA GLY A 266 -2.94 -6.77 -1.97
C GLY A 266 -2.71 -6.42 -0.50
N THR A 267 -3.65 -5.69 0.09
CA THR A 267 -3.55 -5.30 1.51
C THR A 267 -3.83 -6.44 2.48
N GLU A 268 -4.52 -7.49 2.05
CA GLU A 268 -4.96 -8.58 2.91
C GLU A 268 -3.78 -9.52 3.21
N ILE A 269 -3.45 -9.62 4.51
CA ILE A 269 -2.45 -10.55 5.04
C ILE A 269 -3.19 -11.51 5.94
N ASP A 270 -3.18 -12.79 5.60
CA ASP A 270 -3.84 -13.77 6.41
C ASP A 270 -3.12 -13.98 7.76
N PRO A 271 -3.76 -14.64 8.74
CA PRO A 271 -3.13 -14.86 10.05
C PRO A 271 -1.91 -15.79 10.03
N ASN A 272 -1.57 -16.42 8.91
CA ASN A 272 -0.34 -17.20 8.75
C ASN A 272 0.80 -16.36 8.15
N GLY A 273 0.51 -15.14 7.69
CA GLY A 273 1.44 -14.22 7.05
C GLY A 273 1.39 -14.22 5.53
N ASP A 274 0.54 -15.05 4.92
CA ASP A 274 0.38 -15.13 3.47
C ASP A 274 -0.39 -13.90 2.97
N GLN A 275 0.23 -13.17 2.06
CA GLN A 275 -0.36 -11.96 1.48
C GLN A 275 -1.09 -12.29 0.18
N LYS A 276 -2.28 -11.72 0.03
CA LYS A 276 -3.03 -11.82 -1.22
C LYS A 276 -2.22 -11.27 -2.38
N ARG A 277 -2.22 -12.00 -3.49
CA ARG A 277 -1.64 -11.55 -4.77
C ARG A 277 -2.72 -10.93 -5.64
N LEU A 278 -2.43 -9.77 -6.23
CA LEU A 278 -3.26 -9.10 -7.22
C LEU A 278 -2.79 -9.56 -8.61
N THR A 279 -3.52 -10.53 -9.17
CA THR A 279 -3.08 -11.25 -10.38
C THR A 279 -3.59 -10.64 -11.69
N THR A 280 -4.43 -9.60 -11.59
CA THR A 280 -4.93 -8.83 -12.73
C THR A 280 -3.75 -8.23 -13.50
N VAL A 281 -3.82 -8.28 -14.83
CA VAL A 281 -2.86 -7.60 -15.70
C VAL A 281 -3.47 -6.31 -16.20
N ARG A 282 -2.87 -5.18 -15.81
CA ARG A 282 -3.29 -3.83 -16.19
C ARG A 282 -2.24 -3.14 -17.06
N THR A 283 -2.68 -2.28 -17.97
CA THR A 283 -1.82 -1.66 -18.98
C THR A 283 -0.85 -0.65 -18.39
N ASP A 284 -1.29 0.12 -17.40
CA ASP A 284 -0.52 1.06 -16.61
C ASP A 284 0.61 0.36 -15.87
N CYS A 285 0.31 -0.73 -15.16
CA CYS A 285 1.33 -1.54 -14.48
C CYS A 285 2.40 -2.04 -15.47
N ALA A 286 1.98 -2.53 -16.64
CA ALA A 286 2.90 -3.00 -17.67
C ALA A 286 3.72 -1.85 -18.29
N GLY A 287 3.11 -0.69 -18.53
CA GLY A 287 3.77 0.48 -19.08
C GLY A 287 4.86 1.04 -18.17
N GLU A 288 4.54 1.27 -16.89
CA GLU A 288 5.52 1.79 -15.93
C GLU A 288 6.63 0.79 -15.65
N ALA A 289 6.31 -0.50 -15.49
CA ALA A 289 7.32 -1.55 -15.36
C ALA A 289 8.24 -1.59 -16.59
N ALA A 290 7.73 -1.32 -17.79
CA ALA A 290 8.57 -1.25 -18.97
C ALA A 290 9.58 -0.09 -18.90
N LEU A 291 9.16 1.09 -18.46
CA LEU A 291 10.07 2.21 -18.25
C LEU A 291 11.11 1.88 -17.18
N PHE A 292 10.69 1.25 -16.07
CA PHE A 292 11.61 0.80 -15.02
C PHE A 292 12.70 -0.10 -15.61
N TYR A 293 12.33 -1.14 -16.35
CA TYR A 293 13.29 -2.05 -16.97
C TYR A 293 14.17 -1.36 -18.03
N TYR A 294 13.63 -0.40 -18.79
CA TYR A 294 14.42 0.37 -19.74
C TYR A 294 15.46 1.25 -19.05
N MET A 295 15.08 1.95 -17.98
CA MET A 295 16.00 2.77 -17.19
C MET A 295 17.05 1.91 -16.48
N HIS A 296 16.66 0.72 -16.02
CA HIS A 296 17.59 -0.25 -15.46
C HIS A 296 18.61 -0.74 -16.51
N PHE A 297 18.17 -0.96 -17.75
CA PHE A 297 19.07 -1.25 -18.87
C PHE A 297 20.03 -0.07 -19.15
N LEU A 298 19.55 1.18 -19.18
CA LEU A 298 20.41 2.35 -19.37
C LEU A 298 21.47 2.47 -18.26
N LEU A 299 21.10 2.16 -17.02
CA LEU A 299 21.99 2.22 -15.86
C LEU A 299 23.02 1.09 -15.82
N THR A 300 22.62 -0.13 -16.17
CA THR A 300 23.44 -1.34 -15.93
C THR A 300 23.98 -2.01 -17.19
N GLY A 301 23.41 -1.70 -18.36
CA GLY A 301 23.67 -2.40 -19.61
C GLY A 301 23.06 -3.79 -19.70
N ASP A 302 22.18 -4.20 -18.78
CA ASP A 302 21.59 -5.55 -18.77
C ASP A 302 20.61 -5.79 -19.95
N PRO A 303 20.94 -6.65 -20.93
CA PRO A 303 20.08 -6.90 -22.07
C PRO A 303 18.77 -7.60 -21.71
N ALA A 304 18.71 -8.34 -20.59
CA ALA A 304 17.46 -8.98 -20.16
C ALA A 304 16.42 -7.94 -19.73
N SER A 305 16.87 -6.86 -19.09
CA SER A 305 16.02 -5.72 -18.75
C SER A 305 15.45 -5.04 -20.01
N LEU A 306 16.27 -4.82 -21.04
CA LEU A 306 15.78 -4.29 -22.31
C LEU A 306 14.72 -5.21 -22.94
N GLU A 307 14.96 -6.52 -22.97
CA GLU A 307 13.99 -7.49 -23.50
C GLU A 307 12.64 -7.43 -22.76
N ARG A 308 12.67 -7.31 -21.43
CA ARG A 308 11.45 -7.22 -20.60
C ARG A 308 10.68 -5.93 -20.87
N SER A 309 11.38 -4.81 -20.96
CA SER A 309 10.80 -3.52 -21.37
C SER A 309 10.08 -3.66 -22.71
N ASP A 310 10.75 -4.23 -23.71
CA ASP A 310 10.22 -4.38 -25.06
C ASP A 310 9.01 -5.32 -25.11
N ASN A 311 9.06 -6.43 -24.37
CA ASN A 311 7.96 -7.38 -24.26
C ASN A 311 6.71 -6.74 -23.63
N LEU A 312 6.88 -5.96 -22.55
CA LEU A 312 5.77 -5.29 -21.86
C LEU A 312 5.11 -4.23 -22.74
N LEU A 313 5.89 -3.40 -23.44
CA LEU A 313 5.35 -2.39 -24.36
C LEU A 313 4.69 -3.04 -25.58
N THR A 314 5.28 -4.11 -26.11
CA THR A 314 4.65 -4.92 -27.16
C THR A 314 3.31 -5.48 -26.71
N PHE A 315 3.21 -5.98 -25.47
CA PHE A 315 1.93 -6.43 -24.92
C PHE A 315 0.89 -5.29 -24.88
N CYS A 316 1.25 -4.11 -24.38
CA CYS A 316 0.35 -2.96 -24.34
C CYS A 316 -0.15 -2.55 -25.73
N PHE A 317 0.76 -2.41 -26.70
CA PHE A 317 0.39 -1.93 -28.04
C PHE A 317 -0.25 -3.01 -28.91
N GLU A 318 0.21 -4.25 -28.87
CA GLU A 318 -0.29 -5.31 -29.74
C GLU A 318 -1.54 -6.00 -29.20
N ALA A 319 -1.64 -6.19 -27.88
CA ALA A 319 -2.79 -6.87 -27.28
C ALA A 319 -3.87 -5.90 -26.78
N LEU A 320 -3.49 -4.80 -26.12
CA LEU A 320 -4.45 -3.92 -25.44
C LEU A 320 -4.90 -2.74 -26.29
N GLN A 321 -4.15 -2.31 -27.31
CA GLN A 321 -4.61 -1.26 -28.21
C GLN A 321 -5.65 -1.75 -29.23
N VAL A 322 -6.67 -0.94 -29.48
CA VAL A 322 -7.63 -1.15 -30.57
C VAL A 322 -6.99 -0.75 -31.89
N LYS A 323 -6.80 -1.73 -32.79
CA LYS A 323 -6.07 -1.52 -34.06
C LYS A 323 -6.94 -1.00 -35.23
N SER A 324 -8.26 -1.09 -35.14
CA SER A 324 -9.16 -0.73 -36.24
C SER A 324 -10.56 -0.29 -35.76
N GLY A 325 -11.36 0.24 -36.69
CA GLY A 325 -12.72 0.71 -36.40
C GLY A 325 -12.77 2.11 -35.77
N PRO A 326 -13.95 2.52 -35.25
CA PRO A 326 -14.17 3.87 -34.74
C PRO A 326 -13.34 4.20 -33.49
N PHE A 327 -12.87 3.20 -32.74
CA PHE A 327 -12.07 3.38 -31.53
C PHE A 327 -10.57 3.12 -31.76
N LYS A 328 -10.11 3.14 -33.02
CA LYS A 328 -8.70 2.92 -33.36
C LYS A 328 -7.81 3.86 -32.53
N GLY A 329 -6.81 3.28 -31.87
CA GLY A 329 -5.88 3.97 -31.00
C GLY A 329 -6.20 3.86 -29.51
N MET A 330 -7.46 3.62 -29.13
CA MET A 330 -7.84 3.40 -27.72
C MET A 330 -7.00 2.27 -27.12
N ILE A 331 -6.42 2.50 -25.95
CA ILE A 331 -5.74 1.47 -25.17
C ILE A 331 -6.67 1.04 -24.04
N ARG A 332 -6.85 -0.27 -23.90
CA ARG A 332 -7.70 -0.88 -22.87
C ARG A 332 -6.98 -0.88 -21.52
N TRP A 333 -7.73 -0.71 -20.44
CA TRP A 333 -7.20 -0.70 -19.10
C TRP A 333 -6.60 -2.05 -18.68
N SER A 334 -7.34 -3.14 -18.86
CA SER A 334 -6.92 -4.46 -18.37
C SER A 334 -7.55 -5.61 -19.17
N GLU A 335 -7.03 -6.82 -18.93
CA GLU A 335 -7.63 -8.06 -19.45
C GLU A 335 -9.03 -8.35 -18.89
N PHE A 336 -9.38 -7.75 -17.73
CA PHE A 336 -10.65 -7.96 -17.05
C PHE A 336 -11.71 -6.91 -17.43
N ALA A 337 -11.36 -5.61 -17.42
CA ALA A 337 -12.25 -4.55 -17.87
C ALA A 337 -11.93 -4.15 -19.32
N TRP A 338 -12.16 -5.11 -20.23
CA TRP A 338 -11.75 -5.05 -21.64
C TRP A 338 -12.27 -3.83 -22.42
N GLY A 339 -13.40 -3.25 -21.99
CA GLY A 339 -14.04 -2.10 -22.62
C GLY A 339 -13.67 -0.75 -22.03
N THR A 340 -12.83 -0.69 -20.99
CA THR A 340 -12.58 0.54 -20.22
C THR A 340 -11.25 1.18 -20.63
N CYS A 341 -11.23 2.52 -20.71
CA CYS A 341 -10.02 3.31 -20.94
C CYS A 341 -10.00 4.51 -19.98
N TYR A 342 -9.04 4.51 -19.07
CA TYR A 342 -8.69 5.65 -18.22
C TYR A 342 -7.54 6.41 -18.89
N GLN A 343 -7.70 7.71 -19.13
CA GLN A 343 -6.64 8.49 -19.77
C GLN A 343 -5.36 8.60 -18.91
N ASP A 344 -5.49 8.56 -17.58
CA ASP A 344 -4.34 8.57 -16.68
C ASP A 344 -3.51 7.29 -16.88
N ASP A 345 -4.17 6.14 -16.82
CA ASP A 345 -3.55 4.82 -17.01
C ASP A 345 -3.00 4.63 -18.42
N VAL A 346 -3.65 5.22 -19.43
CA VAL A 346 -3.10 5.22 -20.79
C VAL A 346 -1.85 6.11 -20.87
N ALA A 347 -1.81 7.25 -20.18
CA ALA A 347 -0.61 8.08 -20.10
C ALA A 347 0.57 7.31 -19.48
N ARG A 348 0.29 6.38 -18.56
CA ARG A 348 1.26 5.47 -17.92
C ARG A 348 1.84 4.41 -18.86
N VAL A 349 1.30 4.27 -20.06
CA VAL A 349 1.90 3.48 -21.17
C VAL A 349 2.64 4.39 -22.14
N LEU A 350 2.01 5.53 -22.45
CA LEU A 350 2.51 6.45 -23.47
C LEU A 350 3.79 7.17 -23.01
N ILE A 351 3.84 7.66 -21.78
CA ILE A 351 5.02 8.33 -21.25
C ILE A 351 6.24 7.40 -21.28
N PRO A 352 6.18 6.14 -20.79
CA PRO A 352 7.24 5.15 -20.98
C PRO A 352 7.77 5.02 -22.41
N GLN A 353 6.88 4.77 -23.38
CA GLN A 353 7.31 4.60 -24.76
C GLN A 353 7.87 5.89 -25.36
N LEU A 354 7.26 7.04 -25.07
CA LEU A 354 7.73 8.34 -25.56
C LEU A 354 9.09 8.71 -24.95
N LEU A 355 9.33 8.44 -23.67
CA LEU A 355 10.64 8.61 -23.05
C LEU A 355 11.67 7.65 -23.63
N LYS A 356 11.30 6.39 -23.92
CA LYS A 356 12.16 5.45 -24.65
C LYS A 356 12.51 5.97 -26.04
N CYS A 357 11.56 6.57 -26.77
CA CYS A 357 11.81 7.26 -28.03
C CYS A 357 12.79 8.43 -27.88
N LEU A 358 12.58 9.28 -26.86
CA LEU A 358 13.41 10.46 -26.59
C LEU A 358 14.84 10.08 -26.24
N TYR A 359 15.03 9.17 -25.28
CA TYR A 359 16.34 8.77 -24.75
C TYR A 359 17.08 7.80 -25.67
N GLY A 360 16.35 6.87 -26.30
CA GLY A 360 16.90 5.91 -27.25
C GLY A 360 17.08 6.44 -28.67
N ASN A 361 16.62 7.67 -28.95
CA ASN A 361 16.56 8.26 -30.30
C ASN A 361 15.95 7.28 -31.33
N THR A 362 14.79 6.73 -30.98
CA THR A 362 14.07 5.72 -31.77
C THR A 362 12.64 6.17 -32.05
N THR A 363 12.05 5.65 -33.12
CA THR A 363 10.65 5.87 -33.50
C THR A 363 9.79 4.63 -33.32
N GLU A 364 10.32 3.59 -32.68
CA GLU A 364 9.57 2.37 -32.35
C GLU A 364 8.28 2.72 -31.59
N TYR A 365 7.15 2.14 -31.99
CA TYR A 365 5.80 2.39 -31.46
C TYR A 365 5.34 3.87 -31.41
N LEU A 366 6.06 4.80 -32.06
CA LEU A 366 5.68 6.22 -32.06
C LEU A 366 4.37 6.47 -32.82
N ASP A 367 4.08 5.66 -33.84
CA ASP A 367 2.82 5.69 -34.58
C ASP A 367 1.64 5.20 -33.74
N GLU A 368 1.84 4.15 -32.94
CA GLU A 368 0.85 3.63 -31.99
C GLU A 368 0.59 4.64 -30.86
N CYS A 369 1.63 5.28 -30.34
CA CYS A 369 1.50 6.37 -29.37
C CYS A 369 0.71 7.54 -29.97
N THR A 370 1.01 7.91 -31.22
CA THR A 370 0.31 8.96 -31.95
C THR A 370 -1.18 8.62 -32.12
N GLN A 371 -1.51 7.37 -32.43
CA GLN A 371 -2.90 6.92 -32.55
C GLN A 371 -3.63 6.96 -31.21
N ALA A 372 -2.99 6.54 -30.13
CA ALA A 372 -3.56 6.61 -28.78
C ALA A 372 -3.81 8.04 -28.33
N LEU A 373 -2.81 8.94 -28.45
CA LEU A 373 -2.98 10.35 -28.15
C LEU A 373 -4.08 10.99 -29.00
N LYS A 374 -4.18 10.62 -30.29
CA LYS A 374 -5.25 11.10 -31.15
C LYS A 374 -6.63 10.66 -30.64
N PHE A 375 -6.81 9.37 -30.31
CA PHE A 375 -8.06 8.89 -29.72
C PHE A 375 -8.42 9.68 -28.45
N LEU A 376 -7.42 9.94 -27.60
CA LEU A 376 -7.64 10.72 -26.38
C LEU A 376 -8.05 12.18 -26.70
N VAL A 377 -7.38 12.85 -27.64
CA VAL A 377 -7.76 14.21 -28.05
C VAL A 377 -9.15 14.25 -28.69
N ASP A 378 -9.49 13.27 -29.53
CA ASP A 378 -10.79 13.19 -30.22
C ASP A 378 -11.97 13.02 -29.25
N THR A 379 -11.71 12.62 -28.00
CA THR A 379 -12.71 12.46 -26.94
C THR A 379 -12.46 13.39 -25.74
N THR A 380 -11.73 14.49 -25.97
CA THR A 380 -11.45 15.53 -24.97
C THR A 380 -12.44 16.68 -25.10
N GLY A 381 -12.92 17.17 -23.96
CA GLY A 381 -13.89 18.25 -23.91
C GLY A 381 -13.35 19.59 -24.37
N THR A 382 -14.26 20.52 -24.64
CA THR A 382 -13.94 21.87 -25.14
C THR A 382 -13.12 22.72 -24.18
N ASP A 383 -13.12 22.38 -22.89
CA ASP A 383 -12.28 22.99 -21.85
C ASP A 383 -10.88 22.37 -21.76
N GLY A 384 -10.58 21.38 -22.61
CA GLY A 384 -9.33 20.63 -22.61
C GLY A 384 -9.28 19.49 -21.60
N THR A 385 -10.29 19.35 -20.72
CA THR A 385 -10.34 18.24 -19.76
C THR A 385 -11.13 17.05 -20.31
N ARG A 386 -10.80 15.85 -19.84
CA ARG A 386 -11.59 14.64 -20.10
C ARG A 386 -12.38 14.24 -18.85
N VAL A 387 -13.48 13.52 -19.07
CA VAL A 387 -14.15 12.73 -18.03
C VAL A 387 -13.20 11.70 -17.41
N SER A 388 -13.55 11.08 -16.28
CA SER A 388 -12.64 10.18 -15.55
C SER A 388 -12.19 8.97 -16.36
N ARG A 389 -13.09 8.44 -17.21
CA ARG A 389 -12.80 7.36 -18.15
C ARG A 389 -13.82 7.30 -19.28
N THR A 390 -13.50 6.52 -20.31
CA THR A 390 -14.41 6.16 -21.39
C THR A 390 -14.64 4.65 -21.42
N ASP A 391 -15.90 4.23 -21.53
CA ASP A 391 -16.31 2.82 -21.56
C ASP A 391 -16.95 2.48 -22.92
N LEU A 392 -16.47 1.43 -23.60
CA LEU A 392 -16.96 1.00 -24.92
C LEU A 392 -18.44 0.62 -24.95
N ILE A 393 -19.03 0.28 -23.80
CA ILE A 393 -20.45 -0.02 -23.71
C ILE A 393 -21.32 1.21 -24.04
N ASP A 394 -20.82 2.39 -23.69
CA ASP A 394 -21.49 3.67 -23.89
C ASP A 394 -20.82 4.51 -25.00
N LEU A 395 -19.66 4.09 -25.52
CA LEU A 395 -18.93 4.85 -26.52
C LEU A 395 -19.39 4.45 -27.94
N ASP A 396 -19.99 5.40 -28.65
CA ASP A 396 -20.26 5.32 -30.09
C ASP A 396 -19.87 6.63 -30.80
N GLU A 397 -20.08 6.74 -32.11
CA GLU A 397 -19.73 7.96 -32.85
C GLU A 397 -20.47 9.22 -32.38
N GLU A 398 -21.70 9.08 -31.87
CA GLU A 398 -22.49 10.20 -31.37
C GLU A 398 -21.95 10.67 -30.02
N ASN A 399 -21.69 9.73 -29.11
CA ASN A 399 -21.13 10.02 -27.80
C ASN A 399 -19.69 10.54 -27.88
N MET A 400 -18.86 10.05 -28.81
CA MET A 400 -17.54 10.65 -29.05
C MET A 400 -17.65 12.12 -29.50
N LYS A 401 -18.57 12.43 -30.43
CA LYS A 401 -18.82 13.82 -30.85
C LYS A 401 -19.35 14.66 -29.70
N LYS A 402 -20.21 14.09 -28.85
CA LYS A 402 -20.72 14.77 -27.66
C LYS A 402 -19.59 15.11 -26.68
N LEU A 403 -18.73 14.14 -26.33
CA LEU A 403 -17.57 14.36 -25.48
C LEU A 403 -16.66 15.47 -26.03
N ALA A 404 -16.44 15.51 -27.33
CA ALA A 404 -15.62 16.54 -27.97
C ALA A 404 -16.26 17.94 -28.07
N SER A 405 -17.58 18.04 -27.94
CA SER A 405 -18.34 19.29 -28.12
C SER A 405 -18.82 19.92 -26.82
N GLU A 406 -18.68 19.23 -25.69
CA GLU A 406 -19.02 19.70 -24.35
C GLU A 406 -17.76 19.86 -23.48
N PRO A 407 -17.76 20.70 -22.42
CA PRO A 407 -16.66 20.74 -21.46
C PRO A 407 -16.58 19.44 -20.66
N GLY A 408 -15.36 18.94 -20.41
CA GLY A 408 -15.14 17.74 -19.60
C GLY A 408 -15.45 17.95 -18.11
N ASN A 409 -15.32 19.20 -17.63
CA ASN A 409 -15.63 19.61 -16.25
C ASN A 409 -14.89 18.78 -15.18
N LEU A 410 -13.67 18.31 -15.48
CA LEU A 410 -12.87 17.52 -14.54
C LEU A 410 -11.44 18.09 -14.39
N PRO A 411 -11.28 19.31 -13.85
CA PRO A 411 -9.97 19.88 -13.54
C PRO A 411 -9.36 19.17 -12.31
N SER A 412 -8.81 17.97 -12.54
CA SER A 412 -8.17 17.12 -11.54
C SER A 412 -6.84 16.63 -12.08
N ALA A 413 -5.78 16.79 -11.29
CA ALA A 413 -4.46 16.27 -11.60
C ALA A 413 -4.43 14.74 -11.57
N HIS A 414 -5.21 14.13 -10.67
CA HIS A 414 -5.42 12.69 -10.67
C HIS A 414 -5.93 12.18 -12.03
N TYR A 415 -7.03 12.74 -12.55
CA TYR A 415 -7.62 12.19 -13.77
C TYR A 415 -6.96 12.68 -15.07
N ASN A 416 -6.34 13.87 -15.07
CA ASN A 416 -5.93 14.51 -16.33
C ASN A 416 -4.46 14.97 -16.35
N GLY A 417 -3.75 15.00 -15.22
CA GLY A 417 -2.40 15.56 -15.14
C GLY A 417 -1.40 14.84 -16.06
N PHE A 418 -1.22 13.53 -15.87
CA PHE A 418 -0.29 12.75 -16.67
C PHE A 418 -0.76 12.62 -18.13
N TYR A 419 -2.06 12.63 -18.39
CA TYR A 419 -2.61 12.75 -19.73
C TYR A 419 -2.11 14.00 -20.46
N PHE A 420 -2.17 15.17 -19.82
CA PHE A 420 -1.63 16.40 -20.39
C PHE A 420 -0.11 16.32 -20.58
N GLY A 421 0.61 15.74 -19.62
CA GLY A 421 2.04 15.45 -19.77
C GLY A 421 2.35 14.61 -21.02
N ALA A 422 1.60 13.52 -21.24
CA ALA A 422 1.76 12.64 -22.39
C ALA A 422 1.50 13.35 -23.72
N LEU A 423 0.52 14.26 -23.78
CA LEU A 423 0.27 15.09 -24.97
C LEU A 423 1.43 16.03 -25.27
N LEU A 424 1.97 16.70 -24.25
CA LEU A 424 3.06 17.66 -24.39
C LEU A 424 4.36 16.97 -24.84
N LEU A 425 4.69 15.82 -24.23
CA LEU A 425 5.80 14.99 -24.67
C LEU A 425 5.58 14.42 -26.08
N GLY A 426 4.35 13.99 -26.38
CA GLY A 426 3.95 13.55 -27.71
C GLY A 426 4.13 14.64 -28.77
N TRP A 427 3.82 15.90 -28.47
CA TRP A 427 4.11 17.02 -29.36
C TRP A 427 5.62 17.22 -29.58
N LYS A 428 6.44 17.16 -28.52
CA LYS A 428 7.91 17.30 -28.67
C LYS A 428 8.50 16.29 -29.65
N LEU A 429 7.96 15.07 -29.71
CA LEU A 429 8.45 14.00 -30.58
C LEU A 429 7.81 13.98 -31.98
N THR A 430 6.61 14.55 -32.15
CA THR A 430 5.83 14.40 -33.40
C THR A 430 5.50 15.71 -34.11
N GLY A 431 5.62 16.86 -33.43
CA GLY A 431 5.22 18.17 -33.93
C GLY A 431 3.70 18.35 -34.15
N LYS A 432 2.86 17.44 -33.63
CA LYS A 432 1.41 17.50 -33.85
C LYS A 432 0.76 18.57 -32.97
N GLU A 433 0.42 19.70 -33.57
CA GLU A 433 -0.15 20.87 -32.87
C GLU A 433 -1.43 20.58 -32.08
N ALA A 434 -2.25 19.61 -32.50
CA ALA A 434 -3.43 19.21 -31.74
C ALA A 434 -3.08 18.70 -30.33
N PHE A 435 -1.93 18.03 -30.15
CA PHE A 435 -1.49 17.54 -28.85
C PHE A 435 -1.04 18.71 -27.96
N LYS A 436 -0.25 19.64 -28.51
CA LYS A 436 0.17 20.85 -27.79
C LYS A 436 -1.03 21.70 -27.36
N ALA A 437 -1.97 21.95 -28.27
CA ALA A 437 -3.14 22.76 -27.99
C ALA A 437 -4.00 22.15 -26.87
N ALA A 438 -4.29 20.84 -26.93
CA ALA A 438 -5.07 20.16 -25.90
C ALA A 438 -4.34 20.13 -24.54
N GLY A 439 -3.05 19.83 -24.53
CA GLY A 439 -2.25 19.76 -23.30
C GLY A 439 -2.13 21.10 -22.58
N ILE A 440 -1.85 22.18 -23.33
CA ILE A 440 -1.82 23.55 -22.77
C ILE A 440 -3.20 23.92 -22.24
N LYS A 441 -4.25 23.76 -23.07
CA LYS A 441 -5.61 24.16 -22.69
C LYS A 441 -6.09 23.44 -21.43
N GLY A 442 -5.83 22.14 -21.32
CA GLY A 442 -6.21 21.32 -20.18
C GLY A 442 -5.51 21.75 -18.88
N LEU A 443 -4.19 21.98 -18.92
CA LEU A 443 -3.44 22.46 -17.75
C LEU A 443 -3.81 23.89 -17.36
N GLU A 444 -4.05 24.79 -18.33
CA GLU A 444 -4.56 26.13 -18.04
C GLU A 444 -5.94 26.09 -17.38
N THR A 445 -6.84 25.23 -17.85
CA THR A 445 -8.16 25.02 -17.23
C THR A 445 -8.01 24.51 -15.80
N LEU A 446 -7.12 23.54 -15.56
CA LEU A 446 -6.84 23.03 -14.22
C LEU A 446 -6.28 24.14 -13.31
N MET A 447 -5.28 24.88 -13.77
CA MET A 447 -4.66 25.96 -12.99
C MET A 447 -5.60 27.17 -12.80
N SER A 448 -6.62 27.34 -13.64
CA SER A 448 -7.62 28.40 -13.47
C SER A 448 -8.52 28.22 -12.23
N VAL A 449 -8.63 26.99 -11.71
CA VAL A 449 -9.38 26.68 -10.50
C VAL A 449 -8.48 26.38 -9.29
N TYR A 450 -7.15 26.37 -9.47
CA TYR A 450 -6.19 26.11 -8.41
C TYR A 450 -6.31 27.15 -7.27
N PRO A 451 -6.25 26.75 -5.98
CA PRO A 451 -5.96 25.41 -5.44
C PRO A 451 -7.19 24.50 -5.24
N GLU A 452 -8.37 24.92 -5.71
CA GLU A 452 -9.66 24.24 -5.53
C GLU A 452 -9.93 23.22 -6.65
N THR A 453 -8.92 22.43 -7.02
CA THR A 453 -9.06 21.36 -8.01
C THR A 453 -9.98 20.25 -7.51
N LYS A 454 -10.51 19.44 -8.44
CA LYS A 454 -11.23 18.22 -8.06
C LYS A 454 -10.22 17.18 -7.59
N ARG A 455 -10.42 16.66 -6.38
CA ARG A 455 -9.51 15.73 -5.68
C ARG A 455 -10.10 14.34 -5.62
N GLU A 456 -9.28 13.32 -5.81
CA GLU A 456 -9.69 11.95 -5.58
C GLU A 456 -9.35 11.50 -4.14
N GLN A 457 -8.07 11.51 -3.77
CA GLN A 457 -7.60 11.03 -2.46
C GLN A 457 -7.31 12.15 -1.47
N SER A 458 -6.66 13.24 -1.92
CA SER A 458 -6.28 14.36 -1.05
C SER A 458 -5.83 15.60 -1.84
N GLU A 459 -5.55 16.70 -1.14
CA GLU A 459 -4.87 17.87 -1.70
C GLU A 459 -3.41 17.58 -2.02
N THR A 460 -2.72 16.84 -1.14
CA THR A 460 -1.34 16.40 -1.34
C THR A 460 -1.20 15.59 -2.63
N GLN A 461 -2.16 14.70 -2.92
CA GLN A 461 -2.22 13.91 -4.16
C GLN A 461 -2.16 14.81 -5.41
N GLU A 462 -3.01 15.85 -5.44
CA GLU A 462 -3.09 16.77 -6.58
C GLU A 462 -1.78 17.55 -6.76
N LEU A 463 -1.19 18.03 -5.67
CA LEU A 463 0.09 18.76 -5.70
C LEU A 463 1.23 17.89 -6.23
N CYS A 464 1.35 16.65 -5.75
CA CYS A 464 2.38 15.73 -6.22
C CYS A 464 2.24 15.42 -7.72
N ARG A 465 1.01 15.21 -8.20
CA ARG A 465 0.72 14.85 -9.59
C ARG A 465 0.87 16.00 -10.59
N LEU A 466 0.87 17.26 -10.13
CA LEU A 466 1.02 18.43 -11.00
C LEU A 466 2.47 18.77 -11.36
N ILE A 467 3.46 18.31 -10.58
CA ILE A 467 4.87 18.69 -10.78
C ILE A 467 5.37 18.32 -12.18
N LEU A 468 5.23 17.05 -12.58
CA LEU A 468 5.73 16.59 -13.88
C LEU A 468 5.01 17.27 -15.06
N PRO A 469 3.67 17.32 -15.13
CA PRO A 469 2.96 18.00 -16.21
C PRO A 469 3.27 19.49 -16.32
N LEU A 470 3.40 20.21 -15.19
CA LEU A 470 3.74 21.65 -15.22
C LEU A 470 5.19 21.90 -15.66
N ALA A 471 6.13 21.02 -15.29
CA ALA A 471 7.49 21.07 -15.82
C ALA A 471 7.47 20.93 -17.34
N TRP A 472 6.76 19.94 -17.89
CA TRP A 472 6.68 19.78 -19.35
C TRP A 472 5.86 20.87 -20.04
N LEU A 473 4.87 21.47 -19.37
CA LEU A 473 4.17 22.65 -19.89
C LEU A 473 5.14 23.81 -20.10
N TYR A 474 5.98 24.10 -19.11
CA TYR A 474 7.03 25.10 -19.25
C TYR A 474 8.04 24.72 -20.35
N TRP A 475 8.45 23.45 -20.44
CA TRP A 475 9.36 22.99 -21.50
C TRP A 475 8.81 23.18 -22.92
N VAL A 476 7.50 23.03 -23.10
CA VAL A 476 6.82 23.17 -24.39
C VAL A 476 6.57 24.63 -24.76
N THR A 477 6.33 25.49 -23.77
CA THR A 477 5.85 26.86 -24.00
C THR A 477 6.93 27.91 -23.83
N GLY A 478 7.88 27.72 -22.91
CA GLY A 478 8.86 28.74 -22.51
C GLY A 478 8.26 29.94 -21.76
N GLU A 479 6.97 29.91 -21.45
CA GLU A 479 6.26 31.05 -20.86
C GLU A 479 6.51 31.16 -19.35
N HIS A 480 6.81 32.37 -18.88
CA HIS A 480 7.12 32.61 -17.47
C HIS A 480 5.96 32.23 -16.54
N VAL A 481 4.71 32.45 -16.94
CA VAL A 481 3.54 32.08 -16.12
C VAL A 481 3.46 30.57 -15.85
N HIS A 482 3.83 29.73 -16.82
CA HIS A 482 3.81 28.28 -16.65
C HIS A 482 4.95 27.79 -15.75
N ARG A 483 6.11 28.47 -15.82
CA ARG A 483 7.17 28.26 -14.84
C ARG A 483 6.69 28.65 -13.44
N ASP A 484 6.09 29.83 -13.29
CA ASP A 484 5.66 30.33 -11.99
C ASP A 484 4.57 29.41 -11.38
N TRP A 485 3.71 28.77 -12.18
CA TRP A 485 2.80 27.72 -11.72
C TRP A 485 3.50 26.48 -11.16
N LEU A 486 4.55 25.98 -11.84
CA LEU A 486 5.37 24.87 -11.32
C LEU A 486 5.94 25.23 -9.95
N TYR A 487 6.50 26.43 -9.79
CA TYR A 487 7.06 26.88 -8.52
C TYR A 487 5.98 27.03 -7.45
N GLN A 488 4.83 27.64 -7.78
CA GLN A 488 3.70 27.80 -6.86
C GLN A 488 3.24 26.44 -6.29
N VAL A 489 2.99 25.46 -7.16
CA VAL A 489 2.56 24.11 -6.74
C VAL A 489 3.63 23.43 -5.90
N THR A 490 4.91 23.59 -6.26
CA THR A 490 6.03 23.01 -5.51
C THR A 490 6.14 23.61 -4.12
N GLU A 491 6.05 24.94 -3.99
CA GLU A 491 6.07 25.67 -2.72
C GLU A 491 4.87 25.33 -1.84
N ASP A 492 3.69 25.17 -2.44
CA ASP A 492 2.48 24.74 -1.74
C ASP A 492 2.63 23.30 -1.22
N LEU A 493 3.24 22.39 -1.98
CA LEU A 493 3.58 21.04 -1.53
C LEU A 493 4.58 21.05 -0.36
N GLN A 494 5.58 21.96 -0.37
CA GLN A 494 6.57 22.05 0.72
C GLN A 494 5.95 22.32 2.10
N LYS A 495 4.73 22.88 2.15
CA LYS A 495 4.01 23.11 3.42
C LYS A 495 3.66 21.81 4.16
N PHE A 496 3.60 20.69 3.45
CA PHE A 496 3.26 19.38 4.01
C PHE A 496 4.48 18.49 4.24
N LYS A 497 5.69 19.00 4.01
CA LYS A 497 6.93 18.25 4.19
C LYS A 497 7.18 17.94 5.67
N HIS A 498 7.39 16.67 5.97
CA HIS A 498 7.79 16.18 7.28
C HIS A 498 9.32 16.12 7.41
N SER A 499 9.83 16.06 8.64
CA SER A 499 11.28 15.96 8.90
C SER A 499 11.92 14.66 8.40
N SER A 500 11.11 13.65 8.08
CA SER A 500 11.56 12.42 7.42
C SER A 500 11.90 12.61 5.93
N GLY A 501 11.53 13.75 5.33
CA GLY A 501 11.64 14.01 3.89
C GLY A 501 10.40 13.61 3.08
N GLY A 502 9.47 12.86 3.68
CA GLY A 502 8.14 12.58 3.09
C GLY A 502 7.19 13.77 3.21
N TYR A 503 6.09 13.75 2.45
CA TYR A 503 5.03 14.75 2.48
C TYR A 503 3.76 14.14 3.08
N LEU A 504 3.20 14.73 4.11
CA LEU A 504 2.02 14.20 4.78
C LEU A 504 0.77 14.35 3.91
N GLU A 505 -0.13 13.38 4.01
CA GLU A 505 -1.46 13.52 3.41
C GLU A 505 -2.23 14.65 4.10
N TRP A 506 -2.82 15.52 3.28
CA TRP A 506 -3.61 16.65 3.74
C TRP A 506 -4.76 16.90 2.77
N ASP A 507 -5.95 17.22 3.28
CA ASP A 507 -7.08 17.64 2.46
C ASP A 507 -7.88 18.75 3.13
N THR A 508 -7.73 19.99 2.64
CA THR A 508 -8.45 21.14 3.19
C THR A 508 -9.95 21.01 2.97
N GLY A 509 -10.68 20.82 4.07
CA GLY A 509 -12.13 20.68 4.05
C GLY A 509 -12.63 19.28 3.67
N TYR A 510 -11.73 18.28 3.57
CA TYR A 510 -12.07 16.88 3.27
C TYR A 510 -12.96 16.77 2.01
N LYS A 511 -12.55 17.44 0.93
CA LYS A 511 -13.31 17.58 -0.33
C LYS A 511 -13.01 16.45 -1.33
N ALA A 512 -11.97 15.66 -1.08
CA ALA A 512 -11.60 14.55 -1.94
C ALA A 512 -12.70 13.48 -2.00
N ALA A 513 -12.93 12.92 -3.18
CA ALA A 513 -14.01 11.96 -3.43
C ALA A 513 -13.90 10.70 -2.56
N CYS A 514 -12.68 10.26 -2.27
CA CYS A 514 -12.35 9.09 -1.45
C CYS A 514 -12.12 9.46 0.02
N SER A 515 -12.40 10.70 0.44
CA SER A 515 -12.22 11.10 1.84
C SER A 515 -13.28 10.42 2.72
N ARG A 516 -12.81 9.59 3.66
CA ARG A 516 -13.66 8.99 4.71
C ARG A 516 -14.83 8.17 4.18
N THR A 517 -14.63 7.53 3.03
CA THR A 517 -15.61 6.65 2.38
C THR A 517 -15.62 5.27 3.03
N GLU A 518 -16.76 4.58 2.92
CA GLU A 518 -16.93 3.20 3.35
C GLU A 518 -17.33 2.35 2.14
N ASN A 519 -16.82 1.12 2.05
CA ASN A 519 -17.12 0.19 0.96
C ASN A 519 -16.79 0.71 -0.45
N ALA A 520 -15.81 1.61 -0.55
CA ALA A 520 -15.29 2.16 -1.79
C ALA A 520 -13.77 2.39 -1.65
N GLU A 521 -13.13 2.93 -2.70
CA GLU A 521 -11.79 3.50 -2.55
C GLU A 521 -11.78 4.57 -1.47
N CYS A 522 -10.72 4.58 -0.65
CA CYS A 522 -10.63 5.41 0.53
C CYS A 522 -9.22 5.97 0.69
N SER A 523 -9.16 7.24 1.08
CA SER A 523 -7.92 7.89 1.50
C SER A 523 -7.35 7.23 2.76
N LEU A 524 -6.03 7.20 2.86
CA LEU A 524 -5.33 6.80 4.09
C LEU A 524 -5.47 7.84 5.22
N LEU A 525 -5.88 9.07 4.87
CA LEU A 525 -5.96 10.20 5.77
C LEU A 525 -7.26 10.20 6.59
N ALA A 526 -7.15 10.14 7.91
CA ALA A 526 -8.31 10.30 8.79
C ALA A 526 -8.57 11.79 9.03
N HIS A 527 -7.50 12.48 9.42
CA HIS A 527 -7.47 13.87 9.80
C HIS A 527 -6.15 14.53 9.38
N ASN A 528 -6.24 15.73 8.81
CA ASN A 528 -5.10 16.62 8.60
C ASN A 528 -4.20 16.69 9.85
N GLY A 529 -2.93 16.36 9.68
CA GLY A 529 -1.96 16.23 10.77
C GLY A 529 -1.64 14.79 11.18
N ASP A 530 -2.36 13.80 10.64
CA ASP A 530 -1.95 12.40 10.77
C ASP A 530 -0.57 12.22 10.10
N PRO A 531 0.39 11.53 10.74
CA PRO A 531 1.74 11.31 10.23
C PRO A 531 1.79 10.21 9.17
N VAL A 532 0.86 10.22 8.22
CA VAL A 532 0.72 9.22 7.16
C VAL A 532 1.08 9.81 5.81
N VAL A 533 1.77 9.01 5.00
CA VAL A 533 2.01 9.31 3.59
C VAL A 533 1.40 8.23 2.70
N ASP A 534 1.05 8.61 1.46
CA ASP A 534 0.56 7.69 0.44
C ASP A 534 1.58 7.54 -0.70
N LEU A 535 2.18 6.34 -0.80
CA LEU A 535 3.16 5.93 -1.81
C LEU A 535 2.52 5.25 -3.04
N LEU A 536 1.20 5.27 -3.16
CA LEU A 536 0.48 4.82 -4.36
C LEU A 536 -0.11 5.98 -5.14
N TYR A 537 -0.71 6.94 -4.44
CA TYR A 537 -1.45 8.03 -5.06
C TYR A 537 -0.74 9.38 -5.02
N SER A 538 0.17 9.61 -4.08
CA SER A 538 0.79 10.92 -3.86
C SER A 538 2.30 10.93 -4.13
N LEU A 539 3.13 10.40 -3.21
CA LEU A 539 4.56 10.71 -3.17
C LEU A 539 5.39 9.95 -4.22
N ASN A 540 4.88 8.81 -4.69
CA ASN A 540 5.50 7.98 -5.71
C ASN A 540 5.84 8.73 -7.00
N TRP A 541 5.08 9.77 -7.35
CA TRP A 541 5.33 10.59 -8.54
C TRP A 541 6.52 11.56 -8.39
N LEU A 542 6.90 11.89 -7.16
CA LEU A 542 7.84 12.97 -6.89
C LEU A 542 9.28 12.69 -7.33
N PRO A 543 9.85 11.47 -7.16
CA PRO A 543 11.17 11.17 -7.70
C PRO A 543 11.26 11.46 -9.20
N LEU A 544 10.29 11.02 -10.01
CA LEU A 544 10.30 11.31 -11.44
C LEU A 544 9.94 12.79 -11.71
N GLY A 545 8.95 13.35 -11.02
CA GLY A 545 8.53 14.74 -11.22
C GLY A 545 9.62 15.76 -10.95
N PHE A 546 10.32 15.67 -9.81
CA PHE A 546 11.36 16.63 -9.45
C PHE A 546 12.59 16.52 -10.36
N ILE A 547 13.02 15.31 -10.72
CA ILE A 547 14.19 15.18 -11.59
C ILE A 547 13.89 15.70 -13.01
N GLN A 548 12.67 15.49 -13.51
CA GLN A 548 12.24 16.05 -14.79
C GLN A 548 12.10 17.57 -14.74
N ALA A 549 11.60 18.12 -13.63
CA ALA A 549 11.59 19.57 -13.39
C ALA A 549 13.02 20.16 -13.38
N TYR A 550 13.98 19.46 -12.78
CA TYR A 550 15.40 19.84 -12.86
C TYR A 550 15.91 19.81 -14.31
N PHE A 551 15.64 18.76 -15.09
CA PHE A 551 16.08 18.68 -16.48
C PHE A 551 15.54 19.81 -17.36
N VAL A 552 14.28 20.19 -17.14
CA VAL A 552 13.63 21.26 -17.91
C VAL A 552 14.13 22.65 -17.50
N THR A 553 14.22 22.90 -16.20
CA THR A 553 14.49 24.26 -15.69
C THR A 553 15.99 24.56 -15.55
N GLY A 554 16.81 23.53 -15.36
CA GLY A 554 18.20 23.66 -14.96
C GLY A 554 18.39 24.20 -13.54
N ASP A 555 17.31 24.37 -12.76
CA ASP A 555 17.38 24.97 -11.42
C ASP A 555 17.78 23.93 -10.36
N PRO A 556 18.91 24.10 -9.66
CA PRO A 556 19.34 23.19 -8.59
C PRO A 556 18.30 22.97 -7.48
N TYR A 557 17.33 23.88 -7.31
CA TYR A 557 16.23 23.71 -6.38
C TYR A 557 15.50 22.37 -6.56
N PHE A 558 15.13 22.01 -7.79
CA PHE A 558 14.45 20.75 -8.06
C PHE A 558 15.35 19.53 -7.89
N LYS A 559 16.66 19.67 -8.14
CA LYS A 559 17.63 18.60 -7.86
C LYS A 559 17.74 18.33 -6.36
N GLN A 560 17.77 19.37 -5.54
CA GLN A 560 17.76 19.24 -4.08
C GLN A 560 16.47 18.56 -3.59
N LEU A 561 15.31 18.96 -4.10
CA LEU A 561 14.04 18.29 -3.75
C LEU A 561 14.03 16.82 -4.17
N TRP A 562 14.61 16.49 -5.33
CA TRP A 562 14.80 15.11 -5.76
C TRP A 562 15.71 14.32 -4.80
N GLU A 563 16.82 14.90 -4.34
CA GLU A 563 17.72 14.24 -3.39
C GLU A 563 17.01 13.97 -2.05
N GLU A 564 16.25 14.93 -1.54
CA GLU A 564 15.50 14.82 -0.29
C GLU A 564 14.40 13.76 -0.36
N ILE A 565 13.57 13.75 -1.42
CA ILE A 565 12.55 12.70 -1.55
C ILE A 565 13.20 11.33 -1.77
N SER A 566 14.34 11.28 -2.46
CA SER A 566 15.06 10.01 -2.66
C SER A 566 15.59 9.46 -1.34
N GLN A 567 16.09 10.30 -0.43
CA GLN A 567 16.48 9.87 0.92
C GLN A 567 15.30 9.30 1.72
N PHE A 568 14.10 9.87 1.54
CA PHE A 568 12.88 9.32 2.12
C PHE A 568 12.54 7.95 1.51
N MET A 569 12.59 7.80 0.18
CA MET A 569 12.33 6.51 -0.48
C MET A 569 13.33 5.44 -0.06
N LEU A 570 14.61 5.78 0.11
CA LEU A 570 15.61 4.87 0.68
C LEU A 570 15.22 4.40 2.09
N THR A 571 14.75 5.34 2.90
CA THR A 571 14.36 5.09 4.28
C THR A 571 13.09 4.23 4.34
N SER A 572 12.08 4.46 3.50
CA SER A 572 10.81 3.73 3.55
C SER A 572 10.82 2.37 2.85
N GLN A 573 11.91 2.01 2.15
CA GLN A 573 12.01 0.72 1.45
C GLN A 573 11.97 -0.46 2.42
N ILE A 574 11.20 -1.49 2.08
CA ILE A 574 11.00 -2.66 2.93
C ILE A 574 12.22 -3.60 2.87
N HIS A 575 12.85 -3.84 4.01
CA HIS A 575 13.85 -4.88 4.19
C HIS A 575 13.27 -6.05 4.97
N SER A 576 13.16 -7.20 4.32
CA SER A 576 12.61 -8.42 4.92
C SER A 576 13.37 -9.68 4.53
N GLY A 577 13.30 -10.72 5.37
CA GLY A 577 13.67 -12.09 4.98
C GLY A 577 12.63 -12.74 4.05
N ASN A 578 11.40 -12.22 4.03
CA ASN A 578 10.38 -12.60 3.06
C ASN A 578 10.66 -11.91 1.72
N LYS A 579 11.14 -12.70 0.76
CA LYS A 579 11.50 -12.23 -0.57
C LYS A 579 10.32 -11.61 -1.35
N LEU A 580 9.08 -11.95 -1.01
CA LEU A 580 7.89 -11.39 -1.66
C LEU A 580 7.72 -9.89 -1.42
N ILE A 581 8.24 -9.38 -0.31
CA ILE A 581 8.11 -7.96 0.07
C ILE A 581 9.44 -7.21 0.14
N HIS A 582 10.56 -7.93 0.17
CA HIS A 582 11.89 -7.34 0.22
C HIS A 582 12.17 -6.49 -1.02
N GLY A 583 12.56 -5.23 -0.81
CA GLY A 583 12.92 -4.28 -1.87
C GLY A 583 11.75 -3.48 -2.44
N GLY A 584 10.52 -3.77 -2.03
CA GLY A 584 9.33 -3.00 -2.41
C GLY A 584 9.04 -1.81 -1.49
N TRP A 585 8.02 -1.05 -1.88
CA TRP A 585 7.37 -0.02 -1.05
C TRP A 585 5.89 -0.36 -0.94
N THR A 586 5.28 -0.04 0.19
CA THR A 586 3.85 -0.24 0.44
C THR A 586 3.10 1.08 0.33
N ARG A 587 1.80 1.08 0.01
CA ARG A 587 0.98 2.29 -0.11
C ARG A 587 1.08 3.18 1.14
N GLY A 588 0.75 2.63 2.31
CA GLY A 588 0.64 3.40 3.54
C GLY A 588 1.89 3.32 4.39
N PHE A 589 2.42 4.47 4.80
CA PHE A 589 3.59 4.52 5.66
C PHE A 589 3.44 5.63 6.71
N ASP A 590 3.62 5.27 7.97
CA ASP A 590 3.62 6.21 9.09
C ASP A 590 5.05 6.68 9.36
N VAL A 591 5.29 7.97 9.18
CA VAL A 591 6.65 8.56 9.20
C VAL A 591 7.20 8.87 10.59
N GLU A 592 6.40 8.69 11.65
CA GLU A 592 6.93 8.77 13.02
C GLU A 592 7.11 7.37 13.62
N LEU A 593 6.26 6.41 13.26
CA LEU A 593 6.43 5.01 13.65
C LEU A 593 7.50 4.30 12.80
N MET A 594 7.78 4.84 11.60
CA MET A 594 8.67 4.24 10.61
C MET A 594 8.22 2.82 10.22
N GLU A 595 6.91 2.65 10.02
CA GLU A 595 6.29 1.36 9.76
C GLU A 595 5.09 1.49 8.79
N VAL A 596 4.67 0.36 8.21
CA VAL A 596 3.51 0.28 7.33
C VAL A 596 2.25 0.40 8.18
N PHE A 597 1.64 1.59 8.18
CA PHE A 597 0.47 1.88 8.99
C PHE A 597 -0.35 3.03 8.40
N GLY A 598 -1.67 2.91 8.47
CA GLY A 598 -2.64 3.85 7.90
C GLY A 598 -4.06 3.27 7.97
N ILE A 599 -5.07 4.05 7.58
CA ILE A 599 -6.45 3.54 7.58
C ILE A 599 -6.63 2.41 6.54
N PRO A 600 -7.11 1.22 6.93
CA PRO A 600 -7.27 0.07 6.03
C PRO A 600 -8.65 -0.01 5.35
N ASN A 601 -9.38 1.10 5.25
CA ASN A 601 -10.78 1.11 4.77
C ASN A 601 -10.93 1.03 3.24
N ASP A 602 -9.87 1.30 2.49
CA ASP A 602 -9.89 1.19 1.02
C ASP A 602 -10.20 -0.24 0.61
N VAL A 603 -11.13 -0.46 -0.33
CA VAL A 603 -11.56 -1.80 -0.77
C VAL A 603 -10.52 -2.55 -1.60
N GLY A 604 -9.68 -1.83 -2.34
CA GLY A 604 -8.67 -2.41 -3.22
C GLY A 604 -7.28 -2.38 -2.60
N TRP A 605 -6.81 -1.18 -2.25
CA TRP A 605 -5.41 -0.90 -1.99
C TRP A 605 -5.21 -0.32 -0.59
N GLY A 606 -5.36 -1.12 0.47
CA GLY A 606 -5.04 -0.67 1.84
C GLY A 606 -3.53 -0.43 2.08
N PRO A 607 -3.10 -0.12 3.32
CA PRO A 607 -1.72 0.25 3.64
C PRO A 607 -0.65 -0.71 3.13
N TRP A 608 -0.93 -2.02 3.13
CA TRP A 608 0.00 -3.07 2.71
C TRP A 608 0.01 -3.36 1.21
N ALA A 609 -0.83 -2.68 0.42
CA ALA A 609 -0.80 -2.83 -1.02
C ALA A 609 0.57 -2.41 -1.57
N MET A 610 1.09 -3.21 -2.50
CA MET A 610 2.39 -2.96 -3.15
C MET A 610 2.20 -3.28 -4.62
N GLU A 611 2.17 -2.25 -5.45
CA GLU A 611 1.90 -2.43 -6.87
C GLU A 611 3.17 -2.41 -7.72
N SER A 612 3.12 -3.18 -8.81
CA SER A 612 4.20 -3.29 -9.80
C SER A 612 4.37 -1.97 -10.56
N GLY A 613 3.29 -1.45 -11.14
CA GLY A 613 3.13 -0.02 -11.46
C GLY A 613 2.65 0.77 -10.26
N TRP A 614 2.45 2.08 -10.41
CA TRP A 614 2.08 3.05 -9.39
C TRP A 614 3.07 3.18 -8.24
N THR A 615 3.52 2.09 -7.62
CA THR A 615 4.46 2.10 -6.50
C THR A 615 5.88 1.78 -6.95
N VAL A 616 6.22 0.51 -7.19
CA VAL A 616 7.63 0.07 -7.26
C VAL A 616 8.30 0.54 -8.55
N ALA A 617 7.66 0.36 -9.71
CA ALA A 617 8.23 0.80 -10.99
C ALA A 617 8.38 2.32 -11.05
N GLU A 618 7.38 3.07 -10.59
CA GLU A 618 7.40 4.54 -10.65
C GLU A 618 8.50 5.12 -9.75
N ILE A 619 8.54 4.72 -8.48
CA ILE A 619 9.58 5.18 -7.53
C ILE A 619 10.96 4.81 -8.09
N GLY A 620 11.16 3.54 -8.46
CA GLY A 620 12.43 3.05 -8.98
C GLY A 620 12.89 3.77 -10.24
N THR A 621 11.96 4.08 -11.16
CA THR A 621 12.23 4.86 -12.36
C THR A 621 12.74 6.26 -12.03
N GLY A 622 12.08 6.96 -11.11
CA GLY A 622 12.49 8.31 -10.71
C GLY A 622 13.84 8.34 -9.98
N LEU A 623 14.17 7.30 -9.20
CA LEU A 623 15.50 7.15 -8.61
C LEU A 623 16.57 6.94 -9.67
N MET A 624 16.33 6.03 -10.64
CA MET A 624 17.27 5.77 -11.73
C MET A 624 17.45 6.98 -12.66
N ALA A 625 16.38 7.74 -12.93
CA ALA A 625 16.46 8.95 -13.72
C ALA A 625 17.44 9.97 -13.12
N GLY A 626 17.49 10.10 -11.79
CA GLY A 626 18.45 10.98 -11.15
C GLY A 626 19.87 10.41 -11.02
N LEU A 627 20.05 9.09 -11.05
CA LEU A 627 21.36 8.42 -11.20
C LEU A 627 21.95 8.62 -12.60
N LEU A 628 21.09 8.80 -13.60
CA LEU A 628 21.40 9.04 -15.01
C LEU A 628 21.23 10.53 -15.41
N ALA A 629 21.28 11.45 -14.44
CA ALA A 629 20.95 12.85 -14.67
C ALA A 629 21.86 13.54 -15.70
N ASP A 630 23.14 13.18 -15.73
CA ASP A 630 24.13 13.77 -16.62
C ASP A 630 23.87 13.37 -18.07
N GLU A 631 23.44 12.12 -18.31
CA GLU A 631 23.10 11.62 -19.63
C GLU A 631 21.74 12.12 -20.10
N LEU A 632 20.71 12.02 -19.25
CA LEU A 632 19.33 12.28 -19.66
C LEU A 632 19.02 13.77 -19.84
N SER A 633 19.67 14.65 -19.06
CA SER A 633 19.46 16.10 -19.18
C SER A 633 19.84 16.67 -20.55
N LEU A 634 20.76 16.01 -21.28
CA LEU A 634 21.19 16.42 -22.63
C LEU A 634 20.03 16.44 -23.65
N HIS A 635 18.99 15.62 -23.44
CA HIS A 635 17.82 15.58 -24.32
C HIS A 635 16.91 16.82 -24.17
N TYR A 636 17.01 17.54 -23.05
CA TYR A 636 16.20 18.71 -22.73
C TYR A 636 16.88 20.03 -23.15
N LEU A 637 18.22 20.05 -23.20
CA LEU A 637 19.01 21.20 -23.62
C LEU A 637 18.96 21.44 -25.14
N ASN A 638 18.87 20.36 -25.94
CA ASN A 638 18.94 20.42 -27.40
C ASN A 638 17.60 20.71 -28.10
N SER A 639 16.51 20.88 -27.33
CA SER A 639 15.15 21.06 -27.84
C SER A 639 14.58 22.47 -27.60
N ALA A 640 15.47 23.45 -27.34
CA ALA A 640 15.19 24.88 -27.18
C ALA A 640 15.39 25.71 -28.48
N SER A 641 15.42 25.07 -29.65
CA SER A 641 15.54 25.73 -30.96
C SER A 641 14.22 25.80 -31.73
#